data_AF-A0A3M4U8I3-F1
#
_entry.id   AF-A0A3M4U8I3-F1
#
_cell.length_a   1.000
_cell.length_b   1.000
_cell.length_c   1.000
_cell.angle_alpha   90.00
_cell.angle_beta   90.00
_cell.angle_gamma   90.00
#
_symmetry.space_group_name_H-M   'P 1'
#
loop_
_entity.id
_entity.type
_entity.pdbx_description
1 polymer ?
#
loop_
_entity_poly.entity_id
_entity_poly.type
_entity_poly.pdbx_seq_one_letter_code
_entity_poly.pdbx_strand_id
1 'polypeptide(L)'
;MTIIKDTTAITNHPHEKLSSSVLTELKTANSRLKKTYSQRTDRVLRILECILQVSGLSITYACLGSTAFTITIQYCIGLLLSGRILDGSVARNVDYARHIGQLHDSLHSVMNSTPELELGVIMNRKNAALRDHCIDISKAIIFDSYKVWVWGGWTVENQFHTMHLNFFEVQVKMGRDFTEKLYSACTGYFKNRTTCTIECLDSLALFLSSDLCPYTPKDLQNQKKSRNFLVQLAHFHIQFNLGKEEAGKREVSQAVLIDDWNAHFRTFVANYLIPCKVIAAPCSTCVTIQDIPMIPGAKNKQARRLTSRTKSIDSGAVVKLKTITPLPMHAMDDSVIEALFVQLRHDYKAVVRWAELCIQSIEERLDELATIALESRAGIPRANKSNLSDAMLLSERIKTAHKYFYKGFHPKRTFFTKCISPTYNLSSSDLTEWLCLPKSEMLAAFSIYIAAKHEEVTNSFLDKCLIPTHTVLPNGKIKLVDQFLTGAKPRAKMAEQQVELCSETQWAVEVLIRLTNPIRMYLEQQPTTTNVNKKLFISTGKGFGKPKSVITKNMTGSVRSKSINAMSMQTFLNICEDEASYLAGNTSVNTVRATSVVLQVIDHLDLTLATDKLKHALFDLRLLEHYIPKLILLYLMRREINSWNTRVLIQALDSHPNTATIAGFRNKAELDIFLSNAMDLPFPQEKKIRQDTSSNATVVIGLDEQVICVLASLEKAVILAPDRVTPNTLYWAGLYGALRKWIYSSENHDSYLEEIFEIGTSMSDIQLVEAAAYVQ
;
A
#
# COMPACT_ATOMS: atom_id res chain seq x y z
N MET A 1 -27.00 -23.63 -14.78
CA MET A 1 -26.62 -22.26 -15.17
C MET A 1 -27.64 -21.33 -14.56
N THR A 2 -27.21 -20.37 -13.73
CA THR A 2 -28.05 -19.37 -13.05
C THR A 2 -28.07 -18.07 -13.87
N ILE A 3 -29.19 -17.35 -13.89
CA ILE A 3 -29.33 -16.10 -14.66
C ILE A 3 -28.76 -14.92 -13.86
N ILE A 4 -29.36 -14.58 -12.73
CA ILE A 4 -28.95 -13.46 -11.88
C ILE A 4 -27.83 -13.91 -10.94
N LYS A 5 -26.61 -13.44 -11.19
CA LYS A 5 -25.44 -13.69 -10.33
C LYS A 5 -25.45 -12.83 -9.07
N ASP A 6 -25.77 -11.55 -9.20
CA ASP A 6 -25.98 -10.65 -8.07
C ASP A 6 -27.26 -9.82 -8.25
N THR A 7 -28.10 -9.87 -7.23
CA THR A 7 -29.30 -9.05 -7.09
C THR A 7 -29.05 -7.54 -7.03
N THR A 8 -27.82 -7.09 -6.75
CA THR A 8 -27.47 -5.67 -6.81
C THR A 8 -27.28 -5.18 -8.25
N ALA A 9 -26.94 -6.07 -9.18
CA ALA A 9 -26.68 -5.74 -10.58
C ALA A 9 -27.96 -5.43 -11.38
N ILE A 10 -29.13 -5.78 -10.83
CA ILE A 10 -30.43 -5.68 -11.52
C ILE A 10 -31.29 -4.50 -11.05
N THR A 11 -30.75 -3.58 -10.26
CA THR A 11 -31.53 -2.46 -9.70
C THR A 11 -32.07 -1.52 -10.79
N ASN A 12 -31.35 -1.41 -11.91
CA ASN A 12 -31.66 -0.46 -12.97
C ASN A 12 -32.42 -1.08 -14.16
N HIS A 13 -32.62 -2.40 -14.19
CA HIS A 13 -33.48 -3.02 -15.20
C HIS A 13 -34.92 -2.49 -15.06
N PRO A 14 -35.71 -2.31 -16.12
CA PRO A 14 -37.05 -1.74 -16.10
C PRO A 14 -38.13 -2.82 -15.88
N HIS A 15 -39.33 -2.38 -15.47
CA HIS A 15 -40.49 -3.27 -15.38
C HIS A 15 -41.22 -3.20 -16.73
N GLU A 16 -41.22 -4.30 -17.48
CA GLU A 16 -41.91 -4.41 -18.77
C GLU A 16 -43.14 -5.32 -18.67
N LYS A 17 -43.04 -6.44 -17.94
CA LYS A 17 -44.10 -7.44 -17.75
C LYS A 17 -44.98 -7.16 -16.53
N LEU A 18 -44.51 -6.36 -15.60
CA LEU A 18 -45.30 -5.83 -14.49
C LEU A 18 -45.68 -4.37 -14.78
N SER A 19 -46.90 -4.14 -15.24
CA SER A 19 -47.43 -2.78 -15.47
C SER A 19 -47.47 -1.96 -14.16
N SER A 20 -47.52 -0.63 -14.27
CA SER A 20 -47.55 0.29 -13.12
C SER A 20 -48.71 0.01 -12.15
N SER A 21 -49.89 -0.35 -12.66
CA SER A 21 -51.05 -0.74 -11.84
C SER A 21 -50.79 -2.05 -11.08
N VAL A 22 -50.25 -3.07 -11.75
CA VAL A 22 -49.87 -4.36 -11.12
C VAL A 22 -48.80 -4.15 -10.05
N LEU A 23 -47.78 -3.31 -10.31
CA LEU A 23 -46.74 -2.99 -9.34
C LEU A 23 -47.30 -2.32 -8.09
N THR A 24 -48.31 -1.47 -8.24
CA THR A 24 -48.95 -0.77 -7.13
C THR A 24 -49.64 -1.78 -6.21
N GLU A 25 -50.42 -2.70 -6.77
CA GLU A 25 -51.10 -3.73 -5.98
C GLU A 25 -50.11 -4.70 -5.31
N LEU A 26 -49.06 -5.11 -6.02
CA LEU A 26 -48.02 -5.97 -5.44
C LEU A 26 -47.26 -5.25 -4.31
N LYS A 27 -47.01 -3.95 -4.42
CA LYS A 27 -46.39 -3.15 -3.34
C LYS A 27 -47.32 -3.06 -2.13
N THR A 28 -48.62 -2.83 -2.35
CA THR A 28 -49.65 -2.80 -1.29
C THR A 28 -49.79 -4.16 -0.60
N ALA A 29 -49.78 -5.25 -1.34
CA ALA A 29 -49.76 -6.60 -0.77
C ALA A 29 -48.48 -6.81 0.06
N ASN A 30 -47.32 -6.42 -0.47
CA ASN A 30 -46.05 -6.61 0.21
C ASN A 30 -45.92 -5.79 1.50
N SER A 31 -46.55 -4.61 1.60
CA SER A 31 -46.51 -3.79 2.83
C SER A 31 -47.29 -4.42 3.99
N ARG A 32 -48.22 -5.35 3.71
CA ARG A 32 -48.95 -6.13 4.74
C ARG A 32 -48.13 -7.30 5.30
N LEU A 33 -46.99 -7.62 4.68
CA LEU A 33 -46.10 -8.69 5.15
C LEU A 33 -45.21 -8.25 6.32
N LYS A 34 -44.57 -9.22 7.00
CA LYS A 34 -43.60 -8.95 8.07
C LYS A 34 -42.52 -7.96 7.63
N LYS A 35 -42.03 -7.13 8.57
CA LYS A 35 -41.05 -6.06 8.31
C LYS A 35 -39.84 -6.53 7.49
N THR A 36 -39.33 -7.72 7.76
CA THR A 36 -38.21 -8.34 7.04
C THR A 36 -38.46 -8.57 5.54
N TYR A 37 -39.70 -8.86 5.15
CA TYR A 37 -40.12 -9.01 3.75
C TYR A 37 -40.51 -7.65 3.14
N SER A 38 -41.16 -6.78 3.92
CA SER A 38 -41.51 -5.42 3.49
C SER A 38 -40.29 -4.61 3.01
N GLN A 39 -39.12 -4.79 3.63
CA GLN A 39 -37.90 -4.07 3.27
C GLN A 39 -37.23 -4.56 1.97
N ARG A 40 -37.70 -5.67 1.39
CA ARG A 40 -37.09 -6.31 0.21
C ARG A 40 -37.97 -6.20 -1.04
N THR A 41 -39.05 -5.43 -1.01
CA THR A 41 -40.08 -5.37 -2.07
C THR A 41 -39.48 -5.20 -3.45
N ASP A 42 -38.71 -4.12 -3.67
CA ASP A 42 -38.21 -3.78 -4.99
C ASP A 42 -37.33 -4.89 -5.56
N ARG A 43 -36.50 -5.52 -4.72
CA ARG A 43 -35.63 -6.62 -5.12
C ARG A 43 -36.44 -7.86 -5.53
N VAL A 44 -37.49 -8.21 -4.78
CA VAL A 44 -38.34 -9.36 -5.11
C VAL A 44 -39.16 -9.11 -6.36
N LEU A 45 -39.71 -7.92 -6.52
CA LEU A 45 -40.43 -7.55 -7.74
C LEU A 45 -39.49 -7.54 -8.96
N ARG A 46 -38.21 -7.23 -8.79
CA ARG A 46 -37.20 -7.35 -9.87
C ARG A 46 -36.88 -8.78 -10.25
N ILE A 47 -36.82 -9.67 -9.27
CA ILE A 47 -36.65 -11.10 -9.52
C ILE A 47 -37.87 -11.66 -10.23
N LEU A 48 -39.08 -11.27 -9.80
CA LEU A 48 -40.32 -11.67 -10.46
C LEU A 48 -40.37 -11.15 -11.90
N GLU A 49 -40.03 -9.88 -12.12
CA GLU A 49 -39.91 -9.28 -13.46
C GLU A 49 -38.95 -10.06 -14.36
N CYS A 50 -37.76 -10.40 -13.85
CA CYS A 50 -36.78 -11.22 -14.56
C CYS A 50 -37.40 -12.55 -15.00
N ILE A 51 -38.02 -13.27 -14.06
CA ILE A 51 -38.66 -14.56 -14.33
C ILE A 51 -39.68 -14.42 -15.45
N LEU A 52 -40.59 -13.44 -15.36
CA LEU A 52 -41.63 -13.22 -16.37
C LEU A 52 -41.04 -12.93 -17.74
N GLN A 53 -40.02 -12.07 -17.83
CA GLN A 53 -39.38 -11.75 -19.10
C GLN A 53 -38.66 -12.94 -19.73
N VAL A 54 -37.87 -13.70 -18.95
CA VAL A 54 -37.10 -14.82 -19.50
C VAL A 54 -37.97 -16.03 -19.83
N SER A 55 -39.10 -16.21 -19.14
CA SER A 55 -40.01 -17.33 -19.36
C SER A 55 -41.15 -17.05 -20.34
N GLY A 56 -41.31 -15.80 -20.78
CA GLY A 56 -42.44 -15.38 -21.62
C GLY A 56 -43.78 -15.28 -20.87
N LEU A 57 -43.79 -15.51 -19.54
CA LEU A 57 -44.97 -15.35 -18.71
C LEU A 57 -45.37 -13.88 -18.57
N SER A 58 -46.64 -13.61 -18.26
CA SER A 58 -47.15 -12.25 -18.06
C SER A 58 -48.17 -12.20 -16.93
N ILE A 59 -48.10 -11.14 -16.12
CA ILE A 59 -49.09 -10.84 -15.08
C ILE A 59 -49.77 -9.54 -15.48
N THR A 60 -51.06 -9.62 -15.82
CA THR A 60 -51.88 -8.46 -16.15
C THR A 60 -52.74 -8.08 -14.95
N TYR A 61 -53.29 -6.87 -14.94
CA TYR A 61 -54.18 -6.44 -13.85
C TYR A 61 -55.43 -7.35 -13.74
N ALA A 62 -55.98 -7.77 -14.88
CA ALA A 62 -57.17 -8.61 -14.94
C ALA A 62 -56.97 -10.02 -14.35
N CYS A 63 -55.73 -10.53 -14.30
CA CYS A 63 -55.47 -11.85 -13.72
C CYS A 63 -55.15 -11.80 -12.23
N LEU A 64 -54.98 -10.61 -11.60
CA LEU A 64 -54.69 -10.53 -10.17
C LEU A 64 -55.84 -11.14 -9.37
N GLY A 65 -55.52 -12.04 -8.44
CA GLY A 65 -56.53 -12.75 -7.64
C GLY A 65 -57.23 -13.93 -8.36
N SER A 66 -56.82 -14.27 -9.58
CA SER A 66 -57.37 -15.41 -10.35
C SER A 66 -56.51 -16.68 -10.26
N THR A 67 -57.07 -17.83 -10.64
CA THR A 67 -56.35 -19.11 -10.77
C THR A 67 -55.15 -19.01 -11.73
N ALA A 68 -55.26 -18.22 -12.80
CA ALA A 68 -54.16 -17.99 -13.74
C ALA A 68 -52.95 -17.29 -13.08
N PHE A 69 -53.21 -16.40 -12.12
CA PHE A 69 -52.14 -15.78 -11.32
C PHE A 69 -51.51 -16.80 -10.37
N THR A 70 -52.30 -17.63 -9.69
CA THR A 70 -51.78 -18.72 -8.83
C THR A 70 -50.85 -19.65 -9.63
N ILE A 71 -51.27 -20.10 -10.81
CA ILE A 71 -50.47 -20.95 -11.70
C ILE A 71 -49.17 -20.25 -12.11
N THR A 72 -49.25 -18.97 -12.50
CA THR A 72 -48.06 -18.19 -12.87
C THR A 72 -47.06 -18.09 -11.71
N ILE A 73 -47.54 -17.88 -10.49
CA ILE A 73 -46.70 -17.83 -9.30
C ILE A 73 -46.09 -19.20 -8.97
N GLN A 74 -46.81 -20.31 -9.17
CA GLN A 74 -46.25 -21.65 -9.01
C GLN A 74 -45.07 -21.90 -9.96
N TYR A 75 -45.18 -21.48 -11.23
CA TYR A 75 -44.05 -21.52 -12.16
C TYR A 75 -42.86 -20.69 -11.66
N CYS A 76 -43.11 -19.46 -11.19
CA CYS A 76 -42.06 -18.60 -10.64
C CYS A 76 -41.35 -19.22 -9.42
N ILE A 77 -42.12 -19.84 -8.50
CA ILE A 77 -41.59 -20.56 -7.35
C ILE A 77 -40.73 -21.74 -7.80
N GLY A 78 -41.20 -22.54 -8.76
CA GLY A 78 -40.47 -23.67 -9.33
C GLY A 78 -39.11 -23.28 -9.93
N LEU A 79 -39.08 -22.18 -10.69
CA LEU A 79 -37.85 -21.66 -11.30
C LEU A 79 -36.82 -21.17 -10.26
N LEU A 80 -37.27 -20.61 -9.14
CA LEU A 80 -36.39 -20.25 -8.03
C LEU A 80 -35.85 -21.48 -7.30
N LEU A 81 -36.73 -22.43 -6.96
CA LEU A 81 -36.36 -23.63 -6.21
C LEU A 81 -35.42 -24.56 -7.00
N SER A 82 -35.59 -24.62 -8.32
CA SER A 82 -34.68 -25.36 -9.22
C SER A 82 -33.29 -24.74 -9.37
N GLY A 83 -33.07 -23.52 -8.83
CA GLY A 83 -31.79 -22.83 -8.93
C GLY A 83 -31.44 -22.37 -10.34
N ARG A 84 -32.44 -22.18 -11.22
CA ARG A 84 -32.22 -21.68 -12.60
C ARG A 84 -32.15 -20.15 -12.68
N ILE A 85 -32.70 -19.44 -11.69
CA ILE A 85 -32.81 -17.97 -11.70
C ILE A 85 -31.70 -17.28 -10.91
N LEU A 86 -31.54 -17.59 -9.62
CA LEU A 86 -30.63 -16.89 -8.71
C LEU A 86 -29.40 -17.73 -8.40
N ASP A 87 -28.23 -17.09 -8.46
CA ASP A 87 -26.97 -17.65 -7.96
C ASP A 87 -26.89 -17.52 -6.42
N GLY A 88 -26.54 -18.61 -5.74
CA GLY A 88 -26.45 -18.64 -4.28
C GLY A 88 -26.85 -19.97 -3.65
N SER A 89 -26.99 -19.96 -2.32
CA SER A 89 -27.35 -21.16 -1.55
C SER A 89 -28.82 -21.56 -1.76
N VAL A 90 -29.09 -22.87 -1.68
CA VAL A 90 -30.46 -23.42 -1.71
C VAL A 90 -31.36 -22.73 -0.68
N ALA A 91 -30.83 -22.42 0.51
CA ALA A 91 -31.55 -21.70 1.56
C ALA A 91 -32.00 -20.30 1.12
N ARG A 92 -31.17 -19.57 0.37
CA ARG A 92 -31.50 -18.25 -0.17
C ARG A 92 -32.64 -18.35 -1.19
N ASN A 93 -32.58 -19.32 -2.10
CA ASN A 93 -33.61 -19.50 -3.12
C ASN A 93 -34.95 -19.90 -2.51
N VAL A 94 -34.93 -20.75 -1.47
CA VAL A 94 -36.12 -21.10 -0.68
C VAL A 94 -36.71 -19.89 0.04
N ASP A 95 -35.87 -18.97 0.55
CA ASP A 95 -36.34 -17.74 1.20
C ASP A 95 -37.08 -16.82 0.23
N TYR A 96 -36.54 -16.62 -0.99
CA TYR A 96 -37.21 -15.85 -2.04
C TYR A 96 -38.50 -16.51 -2.53
N ALA A 97 -38.50 -17.83 -2.72
CA ALA A 97 -39.70 -18.57 -3.10
C ALA A 97 -40.82 -18.45 -2.04
N ARG A 98 -40.45 -18.50 -0.75
CA ARG A 98 -41.38 -18.27 0.36
C ARG A 98 -41.92 -16.85 0.36
N HIS A 99 -41.08 -15.84 0.11
CA HIS A 99 -41.51 -14.46 0.02
C HIS A 99 -42.53 -14.30 -1.12
N ILE A 100 -42.25 -14.81 -2.32
CA ILE A 100 -43.20 -14.78 -3.44
C ILE A 100 -44.52 -15.50 -3.09
N GLY A 101 -44.48 -16.65 -2.43
CA GLY A 101 -45.70 -17.34 -1.98
C GLY A 101 -46.52 -16.52 -0.98
N GLN A 102 -45.87 -15.84 -0.03
CA GLN A 102 -46.56 -14.95 0.91
C GLN A 102 -47.12 -13.70 0.23
N LEU A 103 -46.40 -13.18 -0.77
CA LEU A 103 -46.87 -12.06 -1.59
C LEU A 103 -48.15 -12.45 -2.36
N HIS A 104 -48.20 -13.67 -2.90
CA HIS A 104 -49.40 -14.22 -3.54
C HIS A 104 -50.60 -14.25 -2.59
N ASP A 105 -50.46 -14.88 -1.41
CA ASP A 105 -51.58 -15.01 -0.46
C ASP A 105 -52.06 -13.64 0.02
N SER A 106 -51.12 -12.73 0.28
CA SER A 106 -51.44 -11.36 0.66
C SER A 106 -52.13 -10.57 -0.46
N LEU A 107 -51.79 -10.84 -1.73
CA LEU A 107 -52.43 -10.16 -2.86
C LEU A 107 -53.88 -10.63 -3.03
N HIS A 108 -54.16 -11.93 -2.89
CA HIS A 108 -55.54 -12.43 -2.91
C HIS A 108 -56.40 -11.75 -1.84
N SER A 109 -55.85 -11.56 -0.63
CA SER A 109 -56.49 -10.79 0.43
C SER A 109 -56.71 -9.31 0.10
N VAL A 110 -55.79 -8.65 -0.63
CA VAL A 110 -55.97 -7.27 -1.11
C VAL A 110 -57.09 -7.20 -2.16
N MET A 111 -57.17 -8.19 -3.05
CA MET A 111 -58.15 -8.26 -4.13
C MET A 111 -59.53 -8.78 -3.68
N ASN A 112 -59.74 -9.04 -2.38
CA ASN A 112 -60.95 -9.68 -1.84
C ASN A 112 -61.31 -10.99 -2.57
N SER A 113 -60.29 -11.79 -2.89
CA SER A 113 -60.42 -13.09 -3.55
C SER A 113 -59.84 -14.20 -2.67
N THR A 114 -60.36 -15.42 -2.82
CA THR A 114 -59.83 -16.60 -2.15
C THR A 114 -59.01 -17.44 -3.13
N PRO A 115 -57.72 -17.70 -2.86
CA PRO A 115 -56.93 -18.55 -3.74
C PRO A 115 -57.36 -20.01 -3.59
N GLU A 116 -57.32 -20.78 -4.69
CA GLU A 116 -57.49 -22.24 -4.64
C GLU A 116 -56.40 -22.91 -3.79
N LEU A 117 -55.22 -22.29 -3.71
CA LEU A 117 -54.07 -22.78 -2.98
C LEU A 117 -53.32 -21.63 -2.28
N GLU A 118 -53.24 -21.67 -0.94
CA GLU A 118 -52.46 -20.71 -0.14
C GLU A 118 -50.95 -21.02 -0.21
N LEU A 119 -50.30 -20.54 -1.26
CA LEU A 119 -48.90 -20.81 -1.57
C LEU A 119 -47.95 -20.42 -0.44
N GLY A 120 -48.16 -19.26 0.20
CA GLY A 120 -47.32 -18.76 1.30
C GLY A 120 -47.45 -19.60 2.57
N VAL A 121 -48.66 -19.99 2.95
CA VAL A 121 -48.93 -20.88 4.09
C VAL A 121 -48.27 -22.24 3.88
N ILE A 122 -48.44 -22.83 2.70
CA ILE A 122 -47.91 -24.17 2.40
C ILE A 122 -46.37 -24.15 2.29
N MET A 123 -45.80 -23.09 1.70
CA MET A 123 -44.34 -22.93 1.61
C MET A 123 -43.65 -22.74 2.97
N ASN A 124 -44.35 -22.14 3.94
CA ASN A 124 -43.88 -22.02 5.33
C ASN A 124 -43.83 -23.37 6.06
N ARG A 125 -44.78 -24.27 5.78
CA ARG A 125 -44.87 -25.61 6.39
C ARG A 125 -43.84 -26.63 5.85
N LYS A 126 -42.94 -26.21 4.96
CA LYS A 126 -41.94 -27.07 4.28
C LYS A 126 -42.56 -28.27 3.55
N ASN A 127 -43.75 -28.13 2.98
CA ASN A 127 -44.38 -29.19 2.19
C ASN A 127 -43.49 -29.56 0.98
N ALA A 128 -42.99 -30.80 0.95
CA ALA A 128 -42.12 -31.29 -0.11
C ALA A 128 -42.88 -31.48 -1.43
N ALA A 129 -44.08 -32.07 -1.39
CA ALA A 129 -44.87 -32.40 -2.57
C ALA A 129 -45.21 -31.17 -3.43
N LEU A 130 -45.57 -30.04 -2.81
CA LEU A 130 -45.84 -28.80 -3.57
C LEU A 130 -44.56 -28.23 -4.19
N ARG A 131 -43.42 -28.32 -3.50
CA ARG A 131 -42.14 -27.82 -4.01
C ARG A 131 -41.70 -28.63 -5.22
N ASP A 132 -41.80 -29.94 -5.13
CA ASP A 132 -41.46 -30.87 -6.21
C ASP A 132 -42.40 -30.64 -7.40
N HIS A 133 -43.71 -30.48 -7.16
CA HIS A 133 -44.66 -30.12 -8.20
C HIS A 133 -44.31 -28.80 -8.90
N CYS A 134 -44.03 -27.72 -8.15
CA CYS A 134 -43.63 -26.43 -8.73
C CYS A 134 -42.34 -26.57 -9.56
N ILE A 135 -41.35 -27.32 -9.06
CA ILE A 135 -40.11 -27.60 -9.81
C ILE A 135 -40.43 -28.34 -11.10
N ASP A 136 -41.27 -29.37 -11.04
CA ASP A 136 -41.62 -30.21 -12.19
C ASP A 136 -42.34 -29.44 -13.29
N ILE A 137 -43.37 -28.65 -12.96
CA ILE A 137 -44.07 -27.83 -13.96
C ILE A 137 -43.12 -26.81 -14.59
N SER A 138 -42.16 -26.28 -13.82
CA SER A 138 -41.20 -25.29 -14.32
C SER A 138 -40.14 -25.86 -15.26
N LYS A 139 -39.95 -27.19 -15.32
CA LYS A 139 -38.98 -27.83 -16.24
C LYS A 139 -39.35 -27.62 -17.71
N ALA A 140 -40.65 -27.53 -18.01
CA ALA A 140 -41.14 -27.29 -19.37
C ALA A 140 -40.86 -25.87 -19.88
N ILE A 141 -40.44 -24.94 -19.01
CA ILE A 141 -40.16 -23.55 -19.40
C ILE A 141 -38.82 -23.47 -20.14
N ILE A 142 -38.91 -23.07 -21.41
CA ILE A 142 -37.79 -22.69 -22.27
C ILE A 142 -37.54 -21.19 -22.08
N PHE A 143 -36.29 -20.81 -21.85
CA PHE A 143 -35.95 -19.40 -21.64
C PHE A 143 -35.61 -18.70 -22.95
N ASP A 144 -36.04 -17.45 -23.06
CA ASP A 144 -35.59 -16.53 -24.11
C ASP A 144 -34.08 -16.24 -23.92
N SER A 145 -33.27 -16.69 -24.87
CA SER A 145 -31.81 -16.58 -24.80
C SER A 145 -31.31 -15.13 -24.75
N TYR A 146 -32.02 -14.19 -25.37
CA TYR A 146 -31.66 -12.78 -25.38
C TYR A 146 -32.00 -12.12 -24.04
N LYS A 147 -33.20 -12.36 -23.50
CA LYS A 147 -33.57 -11.86 -22.18
C LYS A 147 -32.69 -12.47 -21.08
N VAL A 148 -32.32 -13.75 -21.20
CA VAL A 148 -31.32 -14.38 -20.31
C VAL A 148 -29.99 -13.63 -20.33
N TRP A 149 -29.51 -13.22 -21.50
CA TRP A 149 -28.27 -12.44 -21.61
C TRP A 149 -28.40 -11.06 -20.94
N VAL A 150 -29.50 -10.32 -21.17
CA VAL A 150 -29.74 -9.01 -20.55
C VAL A 150 -29.85 -9.09 -19.02
N TRP A 151 -30.60 -10.06 -18.51
CA TRP A 151 -30.81 -10.26 -17.06
C TRP A 151 -29.62 -10.91 -16.36
N GLY A 152 -28.77 -11.62 -17.11
CA GLY A 152 -27.47 -12.07 -16.63
C GLY A 152 -26.55 -10.91 -16.24
N GLY A 153 -26.79 -9.74 -16.82
CA GLY A 153 -26.03 -8.52 -16.59
C GLY A 153 -24.58 -8.66 -17.05
N TRP A 154 -23.78 -7.68 -16.67
CA TRP A 154 -22.40 -7.55 -17.13
C TRP A 154 -21.48 -7.53 -15.92
N THR A 155 -20.92 -8.67 -15.57
CA THR A 155 -20.06 -8.82 -14.39
C THR A 155 -18.61 -9.02 -14.82
N VAL A 156 -17.69 -8.24 -14.28
CA VAL A 156 -16.24 -8.39 -14.50
C VAL A 156 -15.56 -8.79 -13.21
N GLU A 157 -14.58 -9.67 -13.31
CA GLU A 157 -13.90 -10.28 -12.16
C GLU A 157 -12.39 -10.29 -12.38
N ASN A 158 -11.64 -10.05 -11.30
CA ASN A 158 -10.21 -10.29 -11.22
C ASN A 158 -9.90 -11.12 -9.96
N GLN A 159 -8.62 -11.38 -9.69
CA GLN A 159 -8.21 -12.21 -8.55
C GLN A 159 -8.71 -11.69 -7.18
N PHE A 160 -9.00 -10.38 -7.07
CA PHE A 160 -9.28 -9.70 -5.80
C PHE A 160 -10.70 -9.14 -5.71
N HIS A 161 -11.34 -8.84 -6.84
CA HIS A 161 -12.54 -8.02 -6.92
C HIS A 161 -13.51 -8.53 -7.98
N THR A 162 -14.80 -8.33 -7.70
CA THR A 162 -15.93 -8.50 -8.63
C THR A 162 -16.63 -7.15 -8.77
N MET A 163 -16.97 -6.76 -9.99
CA MET A 163 -17.69 -5.53 -10.29
C MET A 163 -18.85 -5.83 -11.25
N HIS A 164 -20.00 -5.20 -10.99
CA HIS A 164 -21.16 -5.23 -11.89
C HIS A 164 -21.24 -3.92 -12.67
N LEU A 165 -21.33 -4.03 -13.99
CA LEU A 165 -21.39 -2.90 -14.92
C LEU A 165 -22.85 -2.55 -15.23
N ASN A 166 -23.16 -1.26 -15.14
CA ASN A 166 -24.50 -0.75 -15.42
C ASN A 166 -24.69 -0.45 -16.91
N PHE A 167 -24.81 -1.48 -17.75
CA PHE A 167 -24.95 -1.33 -19.20
C PHE A 167 -26.37 -1.55 -19.73
N PHE A 168 -27.39 -1.63 -18.86
CA PHE A 168 -28.77 -1.86 -19.32
C PHE A 168 -29.21 -0.74 -20.28
N GLU A 169 -29.10 0.51 -19.84
CA GLU A 169 -29.49 1.66 -20.67
C GLU A 169 -28.60 1.82 -21.92
N VAL A 170 -27.33 1.42 -21.83
CA VAL A 170 -26.43 1.37 -22.98
C VAL A 170 -26.92 0.34 -24.00
N GLN A 171 -27.33 -0.84 -23.54
CA GLN A 171 -27.88 -1.88 -24.39
C GLN A 171 -29.17 -1.44 -25.07
N VAL A 172 -30.06 -0.76 -24.35
CA VAL A 172 -31.32 -0.23 -24.92
C VAL A 172 -31.03 0.76 -26.05
N LYS A 173 -30.09 1.71 -25.85
CA LYS A 173 -29.80 2.76 -26.83
C LYS A 173 -28.84 2.32 -27.95
N MET A 174 -27.80 1.55 -27.64
CA MET A 174 -26.72 1.19 -28.58
C MET A 174 -26.83 -0.22 -29.15
N GLY A 175 -27.73 -1.04 -28.63
CA GLY A 175 -27.95 -2.41 -29.09
C GLY A 175 -26.96 -3.45 -28.56
N ARG A 176 -27.26 -4.72 -28.83
CA ARG A 176 -26.54 -5.88 -28.30
C ARG A 176 -25.07 -5.90 -28.70
N ASP A 177 -24.79 -5.85 -30.00
CA ASP A 177 -23.43 -6.01 -30.54
C ASP A 177 -22.46 -4.96 -30.00
N PHE A 178 -22.93 -3.72 -29.82
CA PHE A 178 -22.13 -2.66 -29.23
C PHE A 178 -21.82 -2.94 -27.76
N THR A 179 -22.84 -3.32 -26.98
CA THR A 179 -22.68 -3.61 -25.56
C THR A 179 -21.79 -4.83 -25.30
N GLU A 180 -21.86 -5.87 -26.14
CA GLU A 180 -20.95 -7.04 -26.04
C GLU A 180 -19.48 -6.66 -26.29
N LYS A 181 -19.21 -5.77 -27.26
CA LYS A 181 -17.85 -5.23 -27.49
C LYS A 181 -17.37 -4.38 -26.32
N LEU A 182 -18.22 -3.51 -25.79
CA LEU A 182 -17.89 -2.68 -24.62
C LEU A 182 -17.62 -3.55 -23.39
N TYR A 183 -18.45 -4.57 -23.15
CA TYR A 183 -18.27 -5.53 -22.08
C TYR A 183 -16.95 -6.31 -22.23
N SER A 184 -16.62 -6.75 -23.44
CA SER A 184 -15.34 -7.44 -23.72
C SER A 184 -14.13 -6.54 -23.42
N ALA A 185 -14.21 -5.25 -23.75
CA ALA A 185 -13.16 -4.28 -23.43
C ALA A 185 -12.99 -4.11 -21.91
N CYS A 186 -14.09 -4.00 -21.17
CA CYS A 186 -14.08 -3.94 -19.70
C CYS A 186 -13.50 -5.23 -19.08
N THR A 187 -13.92 -6.40 -19.53
CA THR A 187 -13.40 -7.69 -19.05
C THR A 187 -11.89 -7.79 -19.31
N GLY A 188 -11.43 -7.41 -20.51
CA GLY A 188 -10.00 -7.39 -20.85
C GLY A 188 -9.19 -6.45 -19.96
N TYR A 189 -9.72 -5.26 -19.66
CA TYR A 189 -9.07 -4.30 -18.77
C TYR A 189 -9.00 -4.80 -17.32
N PHE A 190 -10.08 -5.43 -16.84
CA PHE A 190 -10.22 -5.83 -15.45
C PHE A 190 -9.43 -7.09 -15.11
N LYS A 191 -9.39 -8.09 -16.01
CA LYS A 191 -8.84 -9.45 -15.76
C LYS A 191 -7.41 -9.47 -15.21
N ASN A 192 -6.53 -8.62 -15.73
CA ASN A 192 -5.10 -8.61 -15.41
C ASN A 192 -4.68 -7.50 -14.43
N ARG A 193 -5.65 -6.81 -13.80
CA ARG A 193 -5.38 -5.69 -12.89
C ARG A 193 -5.83 -6.02 -11.48
N THR A 194 -5.20 -5.38 -10.50
CA THR A 194 -5.62 -5.41 -9.09
C THR A 194 -6.61 -4.30 -8.75
N THR A 195 -7.16 -3.62 -9.76
CA THR A 195 -8.06 -2.47 -9.56
C THR A 195 -9.47 -2.94 -9.24
N CYS A 196 -10.19 -2.18 -8.41
CA CYS A 196 -11.61 -2.40 -8.15
C CYS A 196 -12.52 -1.48 -8.98
N THR A 197 -11.95 -0.62 -9.84
CA THR A 197 -12.64 0.40 -10.66
C THR A 197 -12.11 0.46 -12.09
N ILE A 198 -12.94 0.93 -13.01
CA ILE A 198 -12.54 1.41 -14.35
C ILE A 198 -12.87 2.89 -14.39
N GLU A 199 -11.85 3.74 -14.34
CA GLU A 199 -12.06 5.19 -14.25
C GLU A 199 -12.82 5.73 -15.47
N CYS A 200 -13.70 6.70 -15.24
CA CYS A 200 -14.59 7.30 -16.23
C CYS A 200 -15.66 6.34 -16.84
N LEU A 201 -15.72 5.06 -16.45
CA LEU A 201 -16.69 4.12 -17.03
C LEU A 201 -18.15 4.51 -16.75
N ASP A 202 -18.47 4.98 -15.55
CA ASP A 202 -19.82 5.44 -15.23
C ASP A 202 -20.23 6.65 -16.08
N SER A 203 -19.29 7.59 -16.30
CA SER A 203 -19.51 8.73 -17.19
C SER A 203 -19.69 8.30 -18.64
N LEU A 204 -18.90 7.32 -19.10
CA LEU A 204 -19.03 6.74 -20.43
C LEU A 204 -20.39 6.05 -20.62
N ALA A 205 -20.78 5.18 -19.69
CA ALA A 205 -22.05 4.46 -19.75
C ALA A 205 -23.24 5.42 -19.75
N LEU A 206 -23.22 6.41 -18.84
CA LEU A 206 -24.28 7.42 -18.77
C LEU A 206 -24.32 8.32 -20.00
N PHE A 207 -23.18 8.75 -20.52
CA PHE A 207 -23.15 9.56 -21.73
C PHE A 207 -23.75 8.79 -22.90
N LEU A 208 -23.29 7.55 -23.12
CA LEU A 208 -23.78 6.66 -24.17
C LEU A 208 -25.28 6.39 -24.07
N SER A 209 -25.84 6.30 -22.86
CA SER A 209 -27.28 6.09 -22.68
C SER A 209 -28.12 7.37 -22.72
N SER A 210 -27.54 8.52 -22.42
CA SER A 210 -28.26 9.81 -22.39
C SER A 210 -28.55 10.37 -23.78
N ASP A 211 -29.61 11.18 -23.91
CA ASP A 211 -29.92 11.92 -25.14
C ASP A 211 -28.83 12.93 -25.56
N LEU A 212 -27.90 13.24 -24.64
CA LEU A 212 -26.74 14.09 -24.92
C LEU A 212 -25.71 13.42 -25.83
N CYS A 213 -25.75 12.09 -26.00
CA CYS A 213 -24.91 11.40 -26.98
C CYS A 213 -25.64 11.31 -28.32
N PRO A 214 -25.21 12.06 -29.36
CA PRO A 214 -25.83 12.06 -30.67
C PRO A 214 -25.31 10.93 -31.59
N TYR A 215 -24.37 10.10 -31.11
CA TYR A 215 -23.66 9.14 -31.94
C TYR A 215 -24.34 7.77 -31.90
N THR A 216 -24.51 7.17 -33.07
CA THR A 216 -24.90 5.76 -33.20
C THR A 216 -23.66 4.84 -33.14
N PRO A 217 -23.83 3.52 -32.93
CA PRO A 217 -22.72 2.57 -33.02
C PRO A 217 -21.95 2.64 -34.34
N LYS A 218 -22.64 2.93 -35.46
CA LYS A 218 -21.99 3.12 -36.78
C LYS A 218 -21.17 4.40 -36.84
N ASP A 219 -21.66 5.48 -36.23
CA ASP A 219 -20.92 6.75 -36.16
C ASP A 219 -19.63 6.61 -35.37
N LEU A 220 -19.65 5.83 -34.28
CA LEU A 220 -18.47 5.58 -33.47
C LEU A 220 -17.38 4.78 -34.20
N GLN A 221 -17.73 4.09 -35.30
CA GLN A 221 -16.76 3.45 -36.19
C GLN A 221 -16.18 4.41 -37.25
N ASN A 222 -16.66 5.65 -37.34
CA ASN A 222 -16.08 6.68 -38.19
C ASN A 222 -14.99 7.44 -37.43
N GLN A 223 -13.79 7.51 -37.99
CA GLN A 223 -12.63 8.15 -37.40
C GLN A 223 -12.88 9.59 -36.92
N LYS A 224 -13.48 10.45 -37.75
CA LYS A 224 -13.73 11.87 -37.43
C LYS A 224 -14.77 12.01 -36.32
N LYS A 225 -15.83 11.19 -36.36
CA LYS A 225 -16.89 11.20 -35.34
C LYS A 225 -16.41 10.62 -34.01
N SER A 226 -15.57 9.57 -34.03
CA SER A 226 -14.94 9.00 -32.83
C SER A 226 -14.08 10.04 -32.09
N ARG A 227 -13.30 10.85 -32.81
CA ARG A 227 -12.54 11.95 -32.21
C ARG A 227 -13.46 12.96 -31.51
N ASN A 228 -14.53 13.38 -32.17
CA ASN A 228 -15.50 14.33 -31.60
C ASN A 228 -16.23 13.73 -30.39
N PHE A 229 -16.58 12.45 -30.44
CA PHE A 229 -17.16 11.71 -29.32
C PHE A 229 -16.24 11.76 -28.09
N LEU A 230 -14.94 11.51 -28.25
CA LEU A 230 -13.98 11.53 -27.13
C LEU A 230 -13.86 12.93 -26.50
N VAL A 231 -13.91 14.00 -27.30
CA VAL A 231 -13.88 15.37 -26.79
C VAL A 231 -15.16 15.71 -26.02
N GLN A 232 -16.32 15.36 -26.56
CA GLN A 232 -17.60 15.58 -25.87
C GLN A 232 -17.71 14.76 -24.58
N LEU A 233 -17.25 13.51 -24.60
CA LEU A 233 -17.20 12.67 -23.42
C LEU A 233 -16.27 13.25 -22.35
N ALA A 234 -15.12 13.81 -22.73
CA ALA A 234 -14.22 14.47 -21.80
C ALA A 234 -14.90 15.64 -21.08
N HIS A 235 -15.62 16.48 -21.82
CA HIS A 235 -16.38 17.59 -21.26
C HIS A 235 -17.51 17.10 -20.34
N PHE A 236 -18.27 16.10 -20.81
CA PHE A 236 -19.35 15.48 -20.02
C PHE A 236 -18.81 14.88 -18.72
N HIS A 237 -17.67 14.19 -18.76
CA HIS A 237 -17.05 13.59 -17.57
C HIS A 237 -16.73 14.63 -16.49
N ILE A 238 -16.19 15.78 -16.87
CA ILE A 238 -15.90 16.87 -15.93
C ILE A 238 -17.20 17.47 -15.39
N GLN A 239 -18.11 17.88 -16.26
CA GLN A 239 -19.37 18.53 -15.87
C GLN A 239 -20.24 17.64 -14.99
N PHE A 240 -20.43 16.38 -15.38
CA PHE A 240 -21.26 15.43 -14.65
C PHE A 240 -20.72 15.16 -13.23
N ASN A 241 -19.41 15.05 -13.05
CA ASN A 241 -18.84 14.76 -11.74
C ASN A 241 -18.70 15.98 -10.84
N LEU A 242 -18.53 17.19 -11.41
CA LEU A 242 -18.61 18.43 -10.63
C LEU A 242 -20.06 18.73 -10.19
N GLY A 243 -21.05 18.52 -11.06
CA GLY A 243 -22.47 18.70 -10.72
C GLY A 243 -23.02 17.73 -9.65
N LYS A 244 -22.26 16.70 -9.26
CA LYS A 244 -22.60 15.83 -8.12
C LYS A 244 -22.49 16.58 -6.77
N GLU A 245 -21.70 17.64 -6.71
CA GLU A 245 -21.57 18.52 -5.56
C GLU A 245 -22.91 19.22 -5.26
N GLU A 246 -23.54 19.79 -6.28
CA GLU A 246 -24.87 20.41 -6.20
C GLU A 246 -25.96 19.41 -5.77
N ALA A 247 -25.75 18.11 -6.03
CA ALA A 247 -26.63 17.01 -5.63
C ALA A 247 -26.31 16.41 -4.24
N GLY A 248 -25.46 17.06 -3.42
CA GLY A 248 -25.14 16.64 -2.06
C GLY A 248 -24.28 15.37 -1.94
N LYS A 249 -23.56 14.99 -3.02
CA LYS A 249 -22.61 13.86 -3.00
C LYS A 249 -21.19 14.35 -2.74
N ARG A 250 -20.34 13.42 -2.29
CA ARG A 250 -18.95 13.68 -1.86
C ARG A 250 -18.16 14.41 -2.94
N GLU A 251 -17.53 15.53 -2.56
CA GLU A 251 -16.72 16.39 -3.41
C GLU A 251 -15.56 15.60 -4.06
N VAL A 252 -15.41 15.73 -5.39
CA VAL A 252 -14.26 15.22 -6.13
C VAL A 252 -13.62 16.40 -6.85
N SER A 253 -12.39 16.75 -6.47
CA SER A 253 -11.71 17.89 -7.07
C SER A 253 -11.56 17.70 -8.60
N GLN A 254 -11.75 18.77 -9.37
CA GLN A 254 -11.57 18.79 -10.83
C GLN A 254 -10.23 18.17 -11.26
N ALA A 255 -9.21 18.38 -10.46
CA ALA A 255 -7.89 17.82 -10.63
C ALA A 255 -7.82 16.29 -10.67
N VAL A 256 -8.57 15.62 -9.80
CA VAL A 256 -8.64 14.15 -9.75
C VAL A 256 -9.30 13.66 -11.03
N LEU A 257 -10.39 14.29 -11.48
CA LEU A 257 -11.07 13.94 -12.73
C LEU A 257 -10.16 14.09 -13.97
N ILE A 258 -9.34 15.15 -13.98
CA ILE A 258 -8.34 15.36 -15.04
C ILE A 258 -7.29 14.24 -15.02
N ASP A 259 -6.82 13.83 -13.84
CA ASP A 259 -5.84 12.74 -13.71
C ASP A 259 -6.46 11.38 -14.07
N ASP A 260 -7.71 11.11 -13.68
CA ASP A 260 -8.47 9.91 -14.03
C ASP A 260 -8.61 9.78 -15.55
N TRP A 261 -8.96 10.87 -16.23
CA TRP A 261 -8.99 10.89 -17.69
C TRP A 261 -7.59 10.67 -18.28
N ASN A 262 -6.64 11.52 -17.91
CA ASN A 262 -5.34 11.63 -18.58
C ASN A 262 -4.43 10.43 -18.33
N ALA A 263 -4.47 9.82 -17.15
CA ALA A 263 -3.63 8.69 -16.77
C ALA A 263 -4.32 7.34 -16.99
N HIS A 264 -5.61 7.24 -16.67
CA HIS A 264 -6.30 5.95 -16.63
C HIS A 264 -7.20 5.73 -17.84
N PHE A 265 -8.13 6.65 -18.12
CA PHE A 265 -9.12 6.46 -19.18
C PHE A 265 -8.49 6.42 -20.58
N ARG A 266 -7.54 7.32 -20.90
CA ARG A 266 -6.85 7.28 -22.21
C ARG A 266 -6.16 5.93 -22.48
N THR A 267 -5.58 5.33 -21.44
CA THR A 267 -5.00 3.98 -21.50
C THR A 267 -6.07 2.92 -21.75
N PHE A 268 -7.23 3.03 -21.10
CA PHE A 268 -8.35 2.14 -21.35
C PHE A 268 -8.89 2.25 -22.79
N VAL A 269 -9.00 3.47 -23.32
CA VAL A 269 -9.44 3.69 -24.71
C VAL A 269 -8.49 3.06 -25.72
N ALA A 270 -7.20 3.41 -25.64
CA ALA A 270 -6.19 2.96 -26.60
C ALA A 270 -5.98 1.44 -26.59
N ASN A 271 -5.97 0.82 -25.40
CA ASN A 271 -5.61 -0.59 -25.26
C ASN A 271 -6.80 -1.55 -25.26
N TYR A 272 -8.04 -1.06 -25.09
CA TYR A 272 -9.21 -1.93 -24.97
C TYR A 272 -10.40 -1.47 -25.82
N LEU A 273 -10.87 -0.22 -25.71
CA LEU A 273 -12.05 0.21 -26.48
C LEU A 273 -11.80 0.17 -27.99
N ILE A 274 -10.64 0.65 -28.45
CA ILE A 274 -10.29 0.64 -29.87
C ILE A 274 -10.00 -0.78 -30.37
N PRO A 275 -9.16 -1.60 -29.71
CA PRO A 275 -8.92 -2.99 -30.11
C PRO A 275 -10.18 -3.87 -30.11
N CYS A 276 -11.10 -3.67 -29.16
CA CYS A 276 -12.40 -4.35 -29.14
C CYS A 276 -13.41 -3.76 -30.15
N LYS A 277 -13.01 -2.79 -30.97
CA LYS A 277 -13.84 -2.12 -31.98
C LYS A 277 -15.11 -1.49 -31.38
N VAL A 278 -15.03 -0.98 -30.15
CA VAL A 278 -16.12 -0.20 -29.53
C VAL A 278 -16.20 1.16 -30.21
N ILE A 279 -15.04 1.79 -30.43
CA ILE A 279 -14.90 3.03 -31.19
C ILE A 279 -13.74 2.88 -32.19
N ALA A 280 -13.77 3.63 -33.29
CA ALA A 280 -12.68 3.68 -34.24
C ALA A 280 -11.51 4.51 -33.70
N ALA A 281 -10.32 4.20 -34.22
CA ALA A 281 -9.14 5.01 -34.01
C ALA A 281 -9.35 6.46 -34.51
N PRO A 282 -8.98 7.49 -33.73
CA PRO A 282 -9.25 8.89 -34.09
C PRO A 282 -8.27 9.47 -35.12
N CYS A 283 -7.04 8.94 -35.23
CA CYS A 283 -5.96 9.56 -36.03
C CYS A 283 -5.28 8.61 -37.04
N SER A 284 -5.05 7.33 -36.72
CA SER A 284 -4.35 6.38 -37.61
C SER A 284 -4.71 4.92 -37.29
N THR A 285 -4.25 3.96 -38.10
CA THR A 285 -4.41 2.51 -37.85
C THR A 285 -3.59 1.99 -36.66
N CYS A 286 -2.54 2.71 -36.25
CA CYS A 286 -1.72 2.40 -35.08
C CYS A 286 -1.93 3.46 -34.00
N VAL A 287 -2.84 3.19 -33.05
CA VAL A 287 -3.20 4.14 -31.99
C VAL A 287 -2.26 4.02 -30.81
N THR A 288 -1.72 5.16 -30.38
CA THR A 288 -1.06 5.32 -29.09
C THR A 288 -1.94 6.11 -28.12
N ILE A 289 -1.58 6.12 -26.84
CA ILE A 289 -2.25 6.94 -25.83
C ILE A 289 -2.25 8.43 -26.23
N GLN A 290 -1.23 8.88 -26.97
CA GLN A 290 -1.05 10.28 -27.38
C GLN A 290 -2.15 10.76 -28.35
N ASP A 291 -2.74 9.84 -29.11
CA ASP A 291 -3.81 10.13 -30.07
C ASP A 291 -5.18 10.36 -29.41
N ILE A 292 -5.32 9.99 -28.13
CA ILE A 292 -6.55 10.24 -27.37
C ILE A 292 -6.50 11.65 -26.77
N PRO A 293 -7.56 12.48 -26.91
CA PRO A 293 -7.60 13.84 -26.38
C PRO A 293 -7.20 13.91 -24.91
N MET A 294 -6.38 14.91 -24.58
CA MET A 294 -5.97 15.20 -23.20
C MET A 294 -6.86 16.32 -22.66
N ILE A 295 -7.34 16.19 -21.42
CA ILE A 295 -7.96 17.33 -20.74
C ILE A 295 -6.83 18.23 -20.23
N PRO A 296 -6.79 19.52 -20.61
CA PRO A 296 -5.76 20.43 -20.13
C PRO A 296 -5.78 20.50 -18.60
N GLY A 297 -4.71 20.02 -17.96
CA GLY A 297 -4.49 20.22 -16.53
C GLY A 297 -3.83 21.57 -16.26
N ALA A 298 -3.96 22.09 -15.04
CA ALA A 298 -3.13 23.19 -14.58
C ALA A 298 -1.65 22.87 -14.89
N LYS A 299 -0.96 23.79 -15.60
CA LYS A 299 0.32 23.60 -16.31
C LYS A 299 1.51 23.03 -15.52
N ASN A 300 1.36 22.65 -14.26
CA ASN A 300 2.49 22.37 -13.39
C ASN A 300 2.45 20.97 -12.78
N LYS A 301 2.61 19.89 -13.58
CA LYS A 301 2.94 18.56 -13.01
C LYS A 301 4.23 18.62 -12.16
N GLN A 302 5.18 19.50 -12.51
CA GLN A 302 6.37 19.78 -11.70
C GLN A 302 6.02 20.51 -10.40
N ALA A 303 5.26 21.62 -10.42
CA ALA A 303 4.88 22.30 -9.17
C ALA A 303 4.00 21.41 -8.28
N ARG A 304 3.17 20.53 -8.85
CA ARG A 304 2.38 19.54 -8.09
C ARG A 304 3.23 18.45 -7.44
N ARG A 305 4.30 18.01 -8.10
CA ARG A 305 5.30 17.10 -7.50
C ARG A 305 6.08 17.80 -6.38
N LEU A 306 6.43 19.06 -6.57
CA LEU A 306 7.12 19.90 -5.58
C LEU A 306 6.22 20.24 -4.37
N THR A 307 4.91 20.40 -4.57
CA THR A 307 3.88 20.68 -3.53
C THR A 307 3.20 19.43 -2.98
N SER A 308 3.48 18.23 -3.52
CA SER A 308 2.94 16.99 -2.94
C SER A 308 3.50 16.79 -1.52
N ARG A 309 2.62 16.51 -0.56
CA ARG A 309 2.93 16.39 0.88
C ARG A 309 3.37 17.70 1.56
N THR A 310 2.87 18.84 1.14
CA THR A 310 2.99 20.07 1.95
C THR A 310 1.78 20.26 2.86
N LYS A 311 2.00 20.66 4.11
CA LYS A 311 0.96 21.06 5.07
C LYS A 311 1.25 22.50 5.48
N SER A 312 0.22 23.35 5.55
CA SER A 312 0.32 24.61 6.28
C SER A 312 0.16 24.28 7.76
N ILE A 313 1.16 24.62 8.58
CA ILE A 313 1.00 24.59 10.04
C ILE A 313 0.30 25.88 10.50
N ASP A 314 -0.25 25.88 11.72
CA ASP A 314 -1.08 26.97 12.25
C ASP A 314 -0.36 28.32 12.31
N SER A 315 0.98 28.31 12.26
CA SER A 315 1.83 29.51 12.12
C SER A 315 1.88 30.09 10.69
N GLY A 316 1.14 29.53 9.73
CA GLY A 316 1.14 29.95 8.32
C GLY A 316 2.32 29.41 7.49
N ALA A 317 3.29 28.72 8.10
CA ALA A 317 4.43 28.16 7.39
C ALA A 317 4.08 26.87 6.61
N VAL A 318 4.64 26.73 5.40
CA VAL A 318 4.49 25.54 4.57
C VAL A 318 5.59 24.54 4.89
N VAL A 319 5.21 23.39 5.45
CA VAL A 319 6.13 22.29 5.83
C VAL A 319 5.97 21.09 4.91
N LYS A 320 7.06 20.35 4.68
CA LYS A 320 7.10 19.14 3.86
C LYS A 320 7.02 17.89 4.74
N LEU A 321 5.97 17.09 4.58
CA LEU A 321 5.70 15.86 5.35
C LEU A 321 6.41 14.64 4.77
N LYS A 322 7.74 14.72 4.60
CA LYS A 322 8.56 13.61 4.08
C LYS A 322 9.19 12.77 5.18
N THR A 323 9.55 13.40 6.27
CA THR A 323 10.11 12.83 7.50
C THR A 323 9.04 12.80 8.59
N ILE A 324 9.31 12.12 9.71
CA ILE A 324 8.45 12.15 10.91
C ILE A 324 8.30 13.60 11.41
N THR A 325 9.42 14.31 11.56
CA THR A 325 9.42 15.74 11.86
C THR A 325 9.09 16.55 10.61
N PRO A 326 8.03 17.36 10.59
CA PRO A 326 7.74 18.25 9.47
C PRO A 326 8.84 19.29 9.31
N LEU A 327 9.42 19.40 8.11
CA LEU A 327 10.51 20.34 7.86
C LEU A 327 10.02 21.58 7.09
N PRO A 328 10.31 22.81 7.56
CA PRO A 328 9.92 24.04 6.88
C PRO A 328 10.66 24.20 5.55
N MET A 329 9.97 24.74 4.55
CA MET A 329 10.52 24.89 3.18
C MET A 329 11.50 26.08 3.04
N HIS A 330 11.45 27.05 3.94
CA HIS A 330 12.12 28.35 3.80
C HIS A 330 13.06 28.70 4.97
N ALA A 331 13.34 27.77 5.89
CA ALA A 331 14.35 28.01 6.91
C ALA A 331 15.71 28.18 6.22
N MET A 332 16.40 29.29 6.50
CA MET A 332 17.71 29.63 5.91
C MET A 332 18.81 29.80 6.96
N ASP A 333 18.43 29.81 8.24
CA ASP A 333 19.32 29.97 9.40
C ASP A 333 19.82 28.60 9.85
N ASP A 334 21.15 28.45 9.90
CA ASP A 334 21.82 27.20 10.24
C ASP A 334 21.50 26.76 11.68
N SER A 335 21.33 27.71 12.62
CA SER A 335 20.97 27.38 14.02
C SER A 335 19.57 26.76 14.14
N VAL A 336 18.63 27.24 13.31
CA VAL A 336 17.27 26.69 13.21
C VAL A 336 17.29 25.31 12.56
N ILE A 337 18.14 25.11 11.55
CA ILE A 337 18.32 23.82 10.87
C ILE A 337 18.92 22.77 11.83
N GLU A 338 19.91 23.14 12.63
CA GLU A 338 20.49 22.26 13.64
C GLU A 338 19.48 21.87 14.73
N ALA A 339 18.68 22.83 15.22
CA ALA A 339 17.59 22.53 16.15
C ALA A 339 16.57 21.55 15.55
N LEU A 340 16.25 21.69 14.25
CA LEU A 340 15.40 20.74 13.54
C LEU A 340 16.02 19.34 13.45
N PHE A 341 17.34 19.22 13.33
CA PHE A 341 18.02 17.93 13.35
C PHE A 341 17.97 17.27 14.73
N VAL A 342 18.07 18.05 15.80
CA VAL A 342 17.86 17.55 17.17
C VAL A 342 16.43 17.00 17.31
N GLN A 343 15.42 17.75 16.86
CA GLN A 343 14.03 17.29 16.87
C GLN A 343 13.84 16.03 16.01
N LEU A 344 14.47 15.97 14.83
CA LEU A 344 14.42 14.82 13.93
C LEU A 344 14.93 13.54 14.60
N ARG A 345 16.06 13.64 15.32
CA ARG A 345 16.61 12.51 16.10
C ARG A 345 15.68 12.11 17.23
N HIS A 346 15.12 13.10 17.94
CA HIS A 346 14.22 12.86 19.06
C HIS A 346 12.97 12.12 18.61
N ASP A 347 12.26 12.65 17.60
CA ASP A 347 11.04 12.06 17.04
C ASP A 347 11.31 10.64 16.50
N TYR A 348 12.42 10.44 15.79
CA TYR A 348 12.81 9.12 15.29
C TYR A 348 13.02 8.12 16.42
N LYS A 349 13.81 8.48 17.43
CA LYS A 349 14.06 7.63 18.60
C LYS A 349 12.77 7.30 19.34
N ALA A 350 11.88 8.28 19.55
CA ALA A 350 10.59 8.08 20.21
C ALA A 350 9.72 7.07 19.45
N VAL A 351 9.59 7.22 18.13
CA VAL A 351 8.78 6.31 17.30
C VAL A 351 9.37 4.90 17.26
N VAL A 352 10.69 4.75 17.12
CA VAL A 352 11.34 3.42 17.15
C VAL A 352 11.18 2.77 18.51
N ARG A 353 11.38 3.52 19.60
CA ARG A 353 11.22 3.03 20.97
C ARG A 353 9.79 2.61 21.27
N TRP A 354 8.80 3.37 20.81
CA TRP A 354 7.38 2.99 20.92
C TRP A 354 7.11 1.65 20.24
N ALA A 355 7.60 1.49 19.02
CA ALA A 355 7.39 0.27 18.25
C ALA A 355 8.05 -0.94 18.95
N GLU A 356 9.27 -0.77 19.47
CA GLU A 356 9.99 -1.78 20.25
C GLU A 356 9.22 -2.19 21.51
N LEU A 357 8.78 -1.22 22.33
CA LEU A 357 8.02 -1.45 23.56
C LEU A 357 6.69 -2.17 23.29
N CYS A 358 6.01 -1.81 22.20
CA CYS A 358 4.79 -2.51 21.78
C CYS A 358 5.07 -3.99 21.47
N ILE A 359 6.18 -4.29 20.79
CA ILE A 359 6.56 -5.67 20.43
C ILE A 359 6.94 -6.45 21.70
N GLN A 360 7.70 -5.85 22.62
CA GLN A 360 8.05 -6.45 23.93
C GLN A 360 6.78 -6.79 24.73
N SER A 361 5.83 -5.85 24.83
CA SER A 361 4.55 -6.10 25.51
C SER A 361 3.71 -7.20 24.84
N ILE A 362 3.82 -7.36 23.52
CA ILE A 362 3.19 -8.48 22.81
C ILE A 362 3.87 -9.80 23.15
N GLU A 363 5.21 -9.83 23.15
CA GLU A 363 5.99 -11.02 23.51
C GLU A 363 5.70 -11.47 24.95
N GLU A 364 5.71 -10.56 25.91
CA GLU A 364 5.40 -10.83 27.32
C GLU A 364 4.02 -11.48 27.49
N ARG A 365 3.00 -10.97 26.79
CA ARG A 365 1.65 -11.56 26.82
C ARG A 365 1.60 -12.93 26.15
N LEU A 366 2.36 -13.15 25.09
CA LEU A 366 2.46 -14.47 24.45
C LEU A 366 3.20 -15.47 25.35
N ASP A 367 4.21 -15.01 26.11
CA ASP A 367 4.89 -15.80 27.14
C ASP A 367 3.95 -16.15 28.28
N GLU A 368 3.18 -15.18 28.81
CA GLU A 368 2.15 -15.45 29.82
C GLU A 368 1.13 -16.49 29.33
N LEU A 369 0.63 -16.33 28.10
CA LEU A 369 -0.34 -17.24 27.49
C LEU A 369 0.22 -18.66 27.32
N ALA A 370 1.49 -18.78 26.92
CA ALA A 370 2.17 -20.07 26.79
C ALA A 370 2.34 -20.74 28.16
N THR A 371 2.76 -20.00 29.19
CA THR A 371 2.89 -20.50 30.57
C THR A 371 1.55 -21.02 31.09
N ILE A 372 0.45 -20.28 30.89
CA ILE A 372 -0.89 -20.73 31.30
C ILE A 372 -1.30 -22.01 30.55
N ALA A 373 -1.01 -22.10 29.25
CA ALA A 373 -1.39 -23.25 28.42
C ALA A 373 -0.57 -24.52 28.73
N LEU A 374 0.72 -24.38 29.05
CA LEU A 374 1.67 -25.47 29.29
C LEU A 374 1.67 -25.93 30.75
N GLU A 375 1.71 -25.00 31.70
CA GLU A 375 1.87 -25.29 33.12
C GLU A 375 0.55 -25.28 33.89
N SER A 376 -0.54 -24.84 33.26
CA SER A 376 -1.86 -24.68 33.89
C SER A 376 -1.86 -23.75 35.13
N ARG A 377 -0.91 -22.81 35.20
CA ARG A 377 -0.82 -21.80 36.27
C ARG A 377 -1.28 -20.45 35.74
N ALA A 378 -2.36 -19.89 36.31
CA ALA A 378 -2.84 -18.55 36.00
C ALA A 378 -3.08 -17.76 37.30
N GLY A 379 -2.78 -16.46 37.29
CA GLY A 379 -3.11 -15.56 38.41
C GLY A 379 -4.63 -15.38 38.57
N ILE A 380 -5.11 -15.32 39.81
CA ILE A 380 -6.51 -15.01 40.12
C ILE A 380 -6.74 -13.52 39.86
N PRO A 381 -7.75 -13.11 39.05
CA PRO A 381 -8.09 -11.70 38.89
C PRO A 381 -8.47 -11.09 40.24
N ARG A 382 -8.13 -9.82 40.50
CA ARG A 382 -8.79 -9.05 41.56
C ARG A 382 -10.26 -8.83 41.15
N ALA A 383 -11.15 -9.73 41.54
CA ALA A 383 -12.58 -9.58 41.34
C ALA A 383 -13.23 -9.10 42.64
N ASN A 384 -13.89 -7.94 42.60
CA ASN A 384 -14.84 -7.56 43.64
C ASN A 384 -16.12 -8.39 43.44
N LYS A 385 -16.39 -9.29 44.40
CA LYS A 385 -17.63 -10.03 44.68
C LYS A 385 -18.21 -10.83 43.50
N SER A 386 -18.00 -12.16 43.51
CA SER A 386 -18.69 -13.11 42.62
C SER A 386 -19.37 -14.29 43.30
N ASN A 387 -20.46 -14.76 42.67
CA ASN A 387 -21.18 -16.01 42.98
C ASN A 387 -20.62 -17.23 42.20
N LEU A 388 -19.52 -17.07 41.46
CA LEU A 388 -18.68 -18.17 40.94
C LEU A 388 -17.42 -18.22 41.81
N SER A 389 -16.95 -19.41 42.16
CA SER A 389 -15.68 -19.54 42.87
C SER A 389 -14.51 -19.16 41.94
N ASP A 390 -13.48 -18.53 42.51
CA ASP A 390 -12.24 -18.17 41.79
C ASP A 390 -11.62 -19.35 41.04
N ALA A 391 -11.80 -20.57 41.58
CA ALA A 391 -11.36 -21.82 40.97
C ALA A 391 -12.03 -22.12 39.62
N MET A 392 -13.31 -21.79 39.43
CA MET A 392 -14.01 -22.01 38.16
C MET A 392 -13.52 -21.05 37.07
N LEU A 393 -13.30 -19.78 37.42
CA LEU A 393 -12.74 -18.79 36.50
C LEU A 393 -11.32 -19.16 36.06
N LEU A 394 -10.51 -19.63 37.01
CA LEU A 394 -9.17 -20.13 36.74
C LEU A 394 -9.20 -21.32 35.77
N SER A 395 -10.08 -22.29 36.02
CA SER A 395 -10.25 -23.47 35.16
C SER A 395 -10.64 -23.09 33.72
N GLU A 396 -11.57 -22.15 33.55
CA GLU A 396 -11.99 -21.71 32.21
C GLU A 396 -10.89 -20.94 31.46
N ARG A 397 -10.06 -20.15 32.17
CA ARG A 397 -8.89 -19.49 31.58
C ARG A 397 -7.88 -20.51 31.07
N ILE A 398 -7.54 -21.52 31.88
CA ILE A 398 -6.59 -22.58 31.49
C ILE A 398 -7.12 -23.33 30.27
N LYS A 399 -8.39 -23.76 30.29
CA LYS A 399 -9.01 -24.45 29.14
C LYS A 399 -8.98 -23.59 27.89
N THR A 400 -9.26 -22.29 28.01
CA THR A 400 -9.30 -21.37 26.88
C THR A 400 -7.90 -21.17 26.29
N ALA A 401 -6.89 -20.91 27.13
CA ALA A 401 -5.50 -20.76 26.72
C ALA A 401 -4.98 -22.04 26.04
N HIS A 402 -5.19 -23.19 26.69
CA HIS A 402 -4.82 -24.50 26.15
C HIS A 402 -5.48 -24.76 24.79
N LYS A 403 -6.77 -24.44 24.65
CA LYS A 403 -7.48 -24.61 23.38
C LYS A 403 -6.92 -23.71 22.29
N TYR A 404 -6.63 -22.44 22.60
CA TYR A 404 -6.06 -21.51 21.63
C TYR A 404 -4.64 -21.89 21.23
N PHE A 405 -3.81 -22.32 22.19
CA PHE A 405 -2.42 -22.72 21.97
C PHE A 405 -2.31 -23.96 21.08
N TYR A 406 -3.07 -25.02 21.36
CA TYR A 406 -2.96 -26.30 20.64
C TYR A 406 -3.91 -26.46 19.46
N LYS A 407 -5.13 -25.87 19.51
CA LYS A 407 -6.11 -25.99 18.41
C LYS A 407 -6.12 -24.78 17.48
N GLY A 408 -5.40 -23.71 17.82
CA GLY A 408 -5.34 -22.49 17.04
C GLY A 408 -6.58 -21.59 17.18
N PHE A 409 -6.70 -20.67 16.23
CA PHE A 409 -7.75 -19.66 16.18
C PHE A 409 -9.11 -20.23 15.72
N HIS A 410 -10.21 -19.55 16.10
CA HIS A 410 -11.53 -19.79 15.54
C HIS A 410 -12.36 -18.49 15.51
N PRO A 411 -13.09 -18.17 14.43
CA PRO A 411 -13.83 -16.90 14.28
C PRO A 411 -15.11 -16.81 15.12
N LYS A 412 -15.30 -17.71 16.10
CA LYS A 412 -16.46 -17.69 17.01
C LYS A 412 -15.94 -17.73 18.43
N ARG A 413 -16.21 -16.67 19.21
CA ARG A 413 -15.90 -16.62 20.64
C ARG A 413 -16.40 -17.84 21.41
N THR A 414 -17.61 -18.32 21.10
CA THR A 414 -18.25 -19.46 21.76
C THR A 414 -17.50 -20.79 21.57
N PHE A 415 -16.57 -20.85 20.60
CA PHE A 415 -15.65 -21.97 20.48
C PHE A 415 -14.69 -22.03 21.68
N PHE A 416 -14.25 -20.87 22.17
CA PHE A 416 -13.24 -20.77 23.22
C PHE A 416 -13.84 -20.86 24.62
N THR A 417 -14.94 -20.14 24.86
CA THR A 417 -15.62 -20.16 26.15
C THR A 417 -17.13 -20.05 25.99
N LYS A 418 -17.88 -20.79 26.81
CA LYS A 418 -19.35 -20.71 26.92
C LYS A 418 -19.81 -19.76 28.03
N CYS A 419 -18.88 -19.18 28.81
CA CYS A 419 -19.19 -18.21 29.85
C CYS A 419 -19.71 -16.91 29.22
N ILE A 420 -21.04 -16.80 29.17
CA ILE A 420 -21.79 -15.60 28.83
C ILE A 420 -22.66 -15.34 30.07
N SER A 421 -22.12 -14.65 31.08
CA SER A 421 -22.92 -14.27 32.24
C SER A 421 -23.36 -12.81 32.11
N PRO A 422 -24.63 -12.47 32.37
CA PRO A 422 -25.12 -11.09 32.41
C PRO A 422 -24.38 -10.18 33.40
N THR A 423 -23.74 -10.77 34.43
CA THR A 423 -22.99 -10.08 35.49
C THR A 423 -21.47 -10.06 35.28
N TYR A 424 -20.94 -10.89 34.38
CA TYR A 424 -19.50 -10.98 34.07
C TYR A 424 -19.32 -11.07 32.56
N ASN A 425 -19.52 -9.95 31.87
CA ASN A 425 -19.12 -9.84 30.48
C ASN A 425 -17.59 -9.68 30.43
N LEU A 426 -16.84 -10.79 30.37
CA LEU A 426 -15.58 -10.77 29.62
C LEU A 426 -15.98 -10.29 28.23
N SER A 427 -15.75 -9.02 27.93
CA SER A 427 -16.20 -8.47 26.67
C SER A 427 -15.44 -9.19 25.56
N SER A 428 -16.01 -9.22 24.36
CA SER A 428 -15.25 -9.75 23.23
C SER A 428 -13.93 -9.00 23.03
N SER A 429 -13.83 -7.76 23.52
CA SER A 429 -12.58 -6.97 23.52
C SER A 429 -11.56 -7.52 24.51
N ASP A 430 -11.96 -7.78 25.76
CA ASP A 430 -11.05 -8.25 26.81
C ASP A 430 -10.47 -9.63 26.47
N LEU A 431 -11.31 -10.52 25.96
CA LEU A 431 -10.87 -11.84 25.52
C LEU A 431 -9.93 -11.75 24.30
N THR A 432 -10.18 -10.79 23.40
CA THR A 432 -9.32 -10.55 22.24
C THR A 432 -7.94 -10.05 22.67
N GLU A 433 -7.90 -9.17 23.67
CA GLU A 433 -6.65 -8.60 24.20
C GLU A 433 -5.84 -9.65 24.96
N TRP A 434 -6.51 -10.46 25.79
CA TRP A 434 -5.87 -11.51 26.57
C TRP A 434 -5.35 -12.67 25.70
N LEU A 435 -6.09 -13.09 24.67
CA LEU A 435 -5.60 -14.07 23.69
C LEU A 435 -4.56 -13.49 22.72
N CYS A 436 -4.24 -12.20 22.85
CA CYS A 436 -3.28 -11.49 21.99
C CYS A 436 -3.65 -11.67 20.49
N LEU A 437 -4.93 -11.53 20.13
CA LEU A 437 -5.34 -11.74 18.73
C LEU A 437 -4.80 -10.60 17.84
N PRO A 438 -4.25 -10.88 16.64
CA PRO A 438 -3.56 -9.88 15.84
C PRO A 438 -4.53 -8.84 15.22
N LYS A 439 -4.52 -7.64 15.79
CA LYS A 439 -5.24 -6.47 15.28
C LYS A 439 -4.32 -5.57 14.43
N SER A 440 -4.90 -4.73 13.58
CA SER A 440 -4.12 -3.89 12.66
C SER A 440 -3.22 -2.89 13.38
N GLU A 441 -3.64 -2.42 14.55
CA GLU A 441 -2.88 -1.52 15.43
C GLU A 441 -1.63 -2.19 16.03
N MET A 442 -1.72 -3.44 16.50
CA MET A 442 -0.57 -4.18 17.05
C MET A 442 0.49 -4.41 15.97
N LEU A 443 0.02 -4.78 14.79
CA LEU A 443 0.88 -5.05 13.63
C LEU A 443 1.59 -3.79 13.12
N ALA A 444 1.09 -2.59 13.44
CA ALA A 444 1.66 -1.33 12.96
C ALA A 444 3.07 -1.13 13.52
N ALA A 445 3.26 -1.43 14.81
CA ALA A 445 4.55 -1.40 15.48
C ALA A 445 5.61 -2.24 14.74
N PHE A 446 5.30 -3.49 14.40
CA PHE A 446 6.22 -4.35 13.62
C PHE A 446 6.59 -3.74 12.26
N SER A 447 5.60 -3.20 11.53
CA SER A 447 5.87 -2.58 10.22
C SER A 447 6.78 -1.36 10.32
N ILE A 448 6.64 -0.57 11.39
CA ILE A 448 7.45 0.60 11.67
C ILE A 448 8.86 0.20 12.12
N TYR A 449 8.97 -0.75 13.05
CA TYR A 449 10.24 -1.22 13.58
C TYR A 449 11.13 -1.83 12.49
N ILE A 450 10.57 -2.69 11.63
CA ILE A 450 11.30 -3.28 10.49
C ILE A 450 11.74 -2.19 9.51
N ALA A 451 10.86 -1.25 9.16
CA ALA A 451 11.17 -0.19 8.20
C ALA A 451 12.16 0.86 8.72
N ALA A 452 12.30 0.99 10.04
CA ALA A 452 13.31 1.84 10.68
C ALA A 452 14.72 1.26 10.54
N LYS A 453 14.84 -0.08 10.58
CA LYS A 453 16.12 -0.78 10.55
C LYS A 453 16.55 -1.22 9.15
N HIS A 454 15.61 -1.31 8.20
CA HIS A 454 15.84 -1.74 6.82
C HIS A 454 15.28 -0.73 5.83
N GLU A 455 16.11 0.18 5.32
CA GLU A 455 15.66 1.30 4.50
C GLU A 455 15.16 0.91 3.10
N GLU A 456 15.41 -0.32 2.66
CA GLU A 456 14.90 -0.87 1.41
C GLU A 456 13.45 -1.39 1.51
N VAL A 457 12.94 -1.57 2.73
CA VAL A 457 11.59 -2.09 3.02
C VAL A 457 10.55 -1.00 2.73
N THR A 458 9.48 -1.37 2.03
CA THR A 458 8.39 -0.44 1.66
C THR A 458 7.04 -1.05 2.00
N ASN A 459 5.97 -0.24 2.07
CA ASN A 459 4.61 -0.77 2.24
C ASN A 459 4.28 -1.86 1.20
N SER A 460 4.62 -1.64 -0.08
CA SER A 460 4.38 -2.64 -1.13
C SER A 460 5.18 -3.92 -0.96
N PHE A 461 6.39 -3.84 -0.40
CA PHE A 461 7.19 -5.02 -0.05
C PHE A 461 6.50 -5.79 1.07
N LEU A 462 6.13 -5.12 2.17
CA LEU A 462 5.48 -5.74 3.34
C LEU A 462 4.10 -6.35 2.99
N ASP A 463 3.31 -5.71 2.14
CA ASP A 463 1.99 -6.20 1.68
C ASP A 463 2.07 -7.54 0.91
N LYS A 464 3.24 -7.81 0.32
CA LYS A 464 3.55 -9.00 -0.48
C LYS A 464 4.61 -9.88 0.18
N CYS A 465 5.06 -9.54 1.38
CA CYS A 465 6.10 -10.26 2.08
C CYS A 465 5.58 -11.63 2.49
N LEU A 466 6.34 -12.67 2.14
CA LEU A 466 6.07 -14.03 2.56
C LEU A 466 6.61 -14.26 3.97
N ILE A 467 6.02 -15.23 4.66
CA ILE A 467 6.56 -15.72 5.92
C ILE A 467 7.87 -16.49 5.63
N PRO A 468 8.97 -16.16 6.32
CA PRO A 468 10.23 -16.91 6.20
C PRO A 468 10.09 -18.32 6.77
N THR A 469 10.98 -19.23 6.33
CA THR A 469 11.05 -20.58 6.89
C THR A 469 11.44 -20.51 8.36
N HIS A 470 10.72 -21.24 9.20
CA HIS A 470 10.88 -21.20 10.64
C HIS A 470 10.55 -22.54 11.29
N THR A 471 10.98 -22.69 12.53
CA THR A 471 10.67 -23.83 13.38
C THR A 471 9.91 -23.36 14.62
N VAL A 472 8.94 -24.16 15.07
CA VAL A 472 8.19 -23.91 16.30
C VAL A 472 8.81 -24.77 17.40
N LEU A 473 9.29 -24.12 18.46
CA LEU A 473 9.87 -24.78 19.62
C LEU A 473 8.76 -25.34 20.55
N PRO A 474 9.05 -26.33 21.41
CA PRO A 474 8.04 -26.95 22.28
C PRO A 474 7.33 -25.97 23.22
N ASN A 475 7.99 -24.89 23.61
CA ASN A 475 7.43 -23.81 24.43
C ASN A 475 6.59 -22.79 23.60
N GLY A 476 6.36 -23.05 22.32
CA GLY A 476 5.63 -22.18 21.41
C GLY A 476 6.43 -20.97 20.89
N LYS A 477 7.72 -20.84 21.24
CA LYS A 477 8.60 -19.82 20.63
C LYS A 477 8.94 -20.20 19.19
N ILE A 478 9.27 -19.20 18.38
CA ILE A 478 9.63 -19.35 16.97
C ILE A 478 11.12 -19.14 16.82
N LYS A 479 11.78 -19.97 16.03
CA LYS A 479 13.16 -19.75 15.60
C LYS A 479 13.23 -19.72 14.08
N LEU A 480 13.73 -18.62 13.53
CA LEU A 480 13.91 -18.48 12.08
C LEU A 480 15.02 -19.41 11.57
N VAL A 481 14.75 -20.04 10.43
CA VAL A 481 15.74 -20.80 9.65
C VAL A 481 16.35 -19.86 8.61
N ASP A 482 15.49 -19.14 7.89
CA ASP A 482 15.91 -18.10 6.95
C ASP A 482 16.12 -16.78 7.68
N GLN A 483 17.32 -16.20 7.54
CA GLN A 483 17.64 -14.89 8.10
C GLN A 483 17.29 -13.73 7.16
N PHE A 484 16.33 -13.93 6.25
CA PHE A 484 15.91 -12.90 5.29
C PHE A 484 14.40 -12.91 5.07
N LEU A 485 13.85 -11.75 4.72
CA LEU A 485 12.48 -11.57 4.27
C LEU A 485 12.40 -11.56 2.76
N THR A 486 11.42 -12.26 2.21
CA THR A 486 11.16 -12.31 0.76
C THR A 486 9.87 -11.59 0.44
N GLY A 487 9.95 -10.54 -0.38
CA GLY A 487 8.79 -9.76 -0.81
C GLY A 487 8.89 -9.31 -2.25
N ALA A 488 7.78 -8.88 -2.84
CA ALA A 488 7.73 -8.53 -4.26
C ALA A 488 7.50 -7.03 -4.50
N LYS A 489 8.24 -6.46 -5.45
CA LYS A 489 8.03 -5.10 -5.99
C LYS A 489 7.71 -5.22 -7.49
N PRO A 490 6.42 -5.24 -7.90
CA PRO A 490 6.02 -5.49 -9.30
C PRO A 490 6.46 -4.41 -10.30
N ARG A 491 7.07 -3.30 -9.83
CA ARG A 491 7.57 -2.19 -10.65
C ARG A 491 9.11 -2.06 -10.62
N ALA A 492 9.81 -2.96 -9.91
CA ALA A 492 11.27 -2.98 -9.83
C ALA A 492 11.86 -3.95 -10.88
N LYS A 493 13.13 -3.72 -11.27
CA LYS A 493 13.84 -4.58 -12.25
C LYS A 493 13.90 -6.06 -11.81
N MET A 494 13.99 -6.31 -10.50
CA MET A 494 13.81 -7.65 -9.91
C MET A 494 12.46 -7.67 -9.19
N ALA A 495 11.55 -8.52 -9.66
CA ALA A 495 10.18 -8.58 -9.15
C ALA A 495 10.12 -9.10 -7.71
N GLU A 496 11.10 -9.91 -7.31
CA GLU A 496 11.31 -10.46 -5.98
C GLU A 496 12.57 -9.83 -5.36
N GLN A 497 12.46 -9.42 -4.10
CA GLN A 497 13.54 -8.80 -3.34
C GLN A 497 13.71 -9.57 -2.03
N GLN A 498 14.95 -9.86 -1.68
CA GLN A 498 15.33 -10.39 -0.37
C GLN A 498 15.95 -9.28 0.48
N VAL A 499 15.58 -9.25 1.76
CA VAL A 499 16.09 -8.32 2.77
C VAL A 499 16.63 -9.13 3.93
N GLU A 500 17.95 -9.12 4.12
CA GLU A 500 18.62 -9.79 5.22
C GLU A 500 18.28 -9.10 6.54
N LEU A 501 17.95 -9.88 7.56
CA LEU A 501 17.52 -9.40 8.87
C LEU A 501 18.73 -9.25 9.80
N CYS A 502 18.81 -8.13 10.51
CA CYS A 502 19.68 -8.04 11.68
C CYS A 502 19.03 -8.74 12.88
N SER A 503 19.83 -9.05 13.92
CA SER A 503 19.38 -9.72 15.15
C SER A 503 18.13 -9.08 15.78
N GLU A 504 18.08 -7.75 15.83
CA GLU A 504 16.96 -6.99 16.39
C GLU A 504 15.66 -7.22 15.60
N THR A 505 15.75 -7.22 14.27
CA THR A 505 14.58 -7.44 13.41
C THR A 505 14.22 -8.90 13.26
N GLN A 506 15.18 -9.80 13.42
CA GLN A 506 14.95 -11.23 13.50
C GLN A 506 14.03 -11.56 14.69
N TRP A 507 14.36 -11.04 15.87
CA TRP A 507 13.53 -11.13 17.07
C TRP A 507 12.11 -10.62 16.81
N ALA A 508 11.96 -9.42 16.25
CA ALA A 508 10.64 -8.84 15.96
C ALA A 508 9.82 -9.72 14.99
N VAL A 509 10.46 -10.31 13.97
CA VAL A 509 9.80 -11.23 13.04
C VAL A 509 9.41 -12.53 13.72
N GLU A 510 10.24 -13.09 14.61
CA GLU A 510 9.92 -14.28 15.40
C GLU A 510 8.68 -14.05 16.29
N VAL A 511 8.62 -12.92 16.98
CA VAL A 511 7.44 -12.52 17.79
C VAL A 511 6.20 -12.37 16.91
N LEU A 512 6.32 -11.75 15.72
CA LEU A 512 5.20 -11.60 14.78
C LEU A 512 4.69 -12.94 14.24
N ILE A 513 5.59 -13.87 13.93
CA ILE A 513 5.22 -15.22 13.50
C ILE A 513 4.50 -15.93 14.64
N ARG A 514 5.03 -15.85 15.86
CA ARG A 514 4.41 -16.44 17.06
C ARG A 514 3.00 -15.89 17.30
N LEU A 515 2.83 -14.58 17.20
CA LEU A 515 1.55 -13.89 17.32
C LEU A 515 0.52 -14.39 16.31
N THR A 516 0.96 -14.67 15.08
CA THR A 516 0.09 -15.09 13.98
C THR A 516 -0.04 -16.62 13.84
N ASN A 517 0.77 -17.40 14.55
CA ASN A 517 0.81 -18.85 14.43
C ASN A 517 -0.55 -19.55 14.67
N PRO A 518 -1.31 -19.25 15.74
CA PRO A 518 -2.62 -19.86 15.95
C PRO A 518 -3.60 -19.56 14.80
N ILE A 519 -3.47 -18.40 14.15
CA ILE A 519 -4.30 -17.98 13.03
C ILE A 519 -3.91 -18.74 11.76
N ARG A 520 -2.61 -19.01 11.57
CA ARG A 520 -2.10 -19.81 10.45
C ARG A 520 -2.58 -21.25 10.53
N MET A 521 -2.50 -21.87 11.72
CA MET A 521 -3.05 -23.21 11.97
C MET A 521 -4.53 -23.31 11.56
N TYR A 522 -5.34 -22.29 11.89
CA TYR A 522 -6.73 -22.23 11.47
C TYR A 522 -6.89 -22.12 9.94
N LEU A 523 -6.10 -21.28 9.29
CA LEU A 523 -6.16 -21.04 7.85
C LEU A 523 -5.71 -22.26 7.04
N GLU A 524 -4.74 -23.03 7.53
CA GLU A 524 -4.25 -24.28 6.92
C GLU A 524 -5.29 -25.40 6.92
N GLN A 525 -6.18 -25.39 7.93
CA GLN A 525 -7.29 -26.34 8.04
C GLN A 525 -8.51 -25.96 7.18
N GLN A 526 -8.53 -24.77 6.56
CA GLN A 526 -9.64 -24.39 5.69
C GLN A 526 -9.44 -24.94 4.26
N PRO A 527 -10.50 -25.42 3.58
CA PRO A 527 -10.39 -25.94 2.23
C PRO A 527 -9.86 -24.86 1.25
N THR A 528 -8.72 -25.20 0.61
CA THR A 528 -8.14 -24.65 -0.63
C THR A 528 -8.76 -23.35 -1.15
N THR A 529 -8.24 -22.17 -0.77
CA THR A 529 -8.31 -20.96 -1.65
C THR A 529 -7.52 -19.72 -1.21
N THR A 530 -6.94 -19.64 0.00
CA THR A 530 -6.31 -18.38 0.43
C THR A 530 -4.81 -18.51 0.74
N ASN A 531 -3.98 -17.96 -0.14
CA ASN A 531 -2.53 -17.69 0.10
C ASN A 531 -2.26 -16.70 1.26
N VAL A 532 -3.25 -16.42 2.11
CA VAL A 532 -3.14 -15.50 3.25
C VAL A 532 -2.23 -16.08 4.33
N ASN A 533 -2.28 -17.41 4.56
CA ASN A 533 -1.41 -18.08 5.53
C ASN A 533 0.08 -18.00 5.18
N LYS A 534 0.43 -17.71 3.92
CA LYS A 534 1.82 -17.52 3.48
C LYS A 534 2.33 -16.09 3.66
N LYS A 535 1.46 -15.13 3.99
CA LYS A 535 1.85 -13.72 4.14
C LYS A 535 2.38 -13.42 5.54
N LEU A 536 3.36 -12.52 5.65
CA LEU A 536 3.92 -12.12 6.93
C LEU A 536 2.87 -11.46 7.85
N PHE A 537 2.08 -10.51 7.33
CA PHE A 537 1.05 -9.79 8.11
C PHE A 537 -0.36 -10.35 7.90
N ILE A 538 -0.97 -10.86 8.97
CA ILE A 538 -2.35 -11.34 9.01
C ILE A 538 -3.09 -10.68 10.18
N SER A 539 -4.28 -10.15 9.93
CA SER A 539 -5.14 -9.58 10.99
C SER A 539 -6.49 -10.27 11.03
N THR A 540 -7.07 -10.32 12.23
CA THR A 540 -8.45 -10.78 12.48
C THR A 540 -9.45 -9.63 12.60
N GLY A 541 -9.04 -8.40 12.22
CA GLY A 541 -9.88 -7.20 12.28
C GLY A 541 -10.10 -6.74 13.72
N LYS A 542 -11.33 -6.81 14.22
CA LYS A 542 -11.70 -6.41 15.59
C LYS A 542 -11.57 -7.53 16.63
N GLY A 543 -10.93 -8.66 16.29
CA GLY A 543 -10.73 -9.79 17.21
C GLY A 543 -11.16 -11.14 16.63
N PHE A 544 -12.40 -11.56 16.85
CA PHE A 544 -12.91 -12.85 16.33
C PHE A 544 -13.40 -12.79 14.87
N GLY A 545 -12.91 -11.85 14.07
CA GLY A 545 -13.26 -11.75 12.65
C GLY A 545 -12.56 -12.82 11.80
N LYS A 546 -13.03 -13.00 10.55
CA LYS A 546 -12.34 -13.87 9.58
C LYS A 546 -10.93 -13.31 9.29
N PRO A 547 -9.86 -14.11 9.39
CA PRO A 547 -8.51 -13.62 9.13
C PRO A 547 -8.33 -13.14 7.69
N LYS A 548 -7.56 -12.07 7.51
CA LYS A 548 -7.27 -11.47 6.20
C LYS A 548 -5.86 -10.89 6.14
N SER A 549 -5.34 -10.77 4.92
CA SER A 549 -4.12 -9.99 4.65
C SER A 549 -4.34 -8.53 5.06
N VAL A 550 -3.28 -7.90 5.56
CA VAL A 550 -3.28 -6.47 5.88
C VAL A 550 -2.74 -5.67 4.69
N ILE A 551 -3.19 -4.42 4.56
CA ILE A 551 -2.59 -3.40 3.71
C ILE A 551 -1.88 -2.43 4.65
N THR A 552 -0.55 -2.45 4.64
CA THR A 552 0.31 -1.74 5.60
C THR A 552 0.07 -0.24 5.64
N LYS A 553 -0.23 0.38 4.49
CA LYS A 553 -0.60 1.80 4.42
C LYS A 553 -1.80 2.16 5.32
N ASN A 554 -2.77 1.26 5.49
CA ASN A 554 -3.97 1.55 6.27
C ASN A 554 -3.73 1.50 7.78
N MET A 555 -2.63 0.91 8.23
CA MET A 555 -2.27 0.75 9.64
C MET A 555 -1.74 2.05 10.27
N THR A 556 -1.33 3.00 9.43
CA THR A 556 -0.82 4.32 9.84
C THR A 556 -1.52 5.47 9.10
N GLY A 557 -2.24 5.19 8.01
CA GLY A 557 -2.82 6.22 7.14
C GLY A 557 -4.23 6.68 7.47
N SER A 558 -5.06 5.87 8.15
CA SER A 558 -6.45 6.23 8.44
C SER A 558 -6.58 7.12 9.68
N VAL A 559 -7.63 7.95 9.76
CA VAL A 559 -7.91 8.78 10.95
C VAL A 559 -7.98 7.90 12.21
N ARG A 560 -8.74 6.80 12.13
CA ARG A 560 -8.87 5.84 13.23
C ARG A 560 -7.53 5.22 13.64
N SER A 561 -6.72 4.78 12.69
CA SER A 561 -5.42 4.16 13.02
C SER A 561 -4.47 5.15 13.66
N LYS A 562 -4.46 6.41 13.21
CA LYS A 562 -3.65 7.47 13.82
C LYS A 562 -4.03 7.70 15.28
N SER A 563 -5.33 7.83 15.58
CA SER A 563 -5.79 7.98 16.96
C SER A 563 -5.44 6.78 17.85
N ILE A 564 -5.56 5.56 17.33
CA ILE A 564 -5.18 4.35 18.09
C ILE A 564 -3.67 4.31 18.35
N ASN A 565 -2.85 4.62 17.34
CA ASN A 565 -1.41 4.67 17.51
C ASN A 565 -1.01 5.80 18.48
N ALA A 566 -1.69 6.94 18.47
CA ALA A 566 -1.46 8.03 19.43
C ALA A 566 -1.74 7.58 20.88
N MET A 567 -2.90 6.95 21.13
CA MET A 567 -3.19 6.39 22.47
C MET A 567 -2.13 5.36 22.91
N SER A 568 -1.67 4.53 21.97
CA SER A 568 -0.60 3.57 22.24
C SER A 568 0.74 4.26 22.54
N MET A 569 1.11 5.30 21.79
CA MET A 569 2.33 6.09 22.02
C MET A 569 2.28 6.80 23.38
N GLN A 570 1.16 7.44 23.72
CA GLN A 570 0.93 8.02 25.05
C GLN A 570 1.16 6.99 26.16
N THR A 571 0.60 5.79 26.02
CA THR A 571 0.70 4.73 27.02
C THR A 571 2.13 4.21 27.18
N PHE A 572 2.82 3.88 26.09
CA PHE A 572 4.14 3.24 26.14
C PHE A 572 5.30 4.23 26.33
N LEU A 573 5.18 5.46 25.84
CA LEU A 573 6.21 6.49 25.98
C LEU A 573 5.99 7.40 27.18
N ASN A 574 4.80 7.37 27.81
CA ASN A 574 4.41 8.27 28.89
C ASN A 574 4.54 9.76 28.52
N ILE A 575 4.06 10.10 27.32
CA ILE A 575 4.06 11.46 26.76
C ILE A 575 2.64 12.06 26.78
N CYS A 576 2.51 13.37 26.56
CA CYS A 576 1.19 14.01 26.52
C CYS A 576 0.40 13.65 25.25
N GLU A 577 -0.92 13.89 25.27
CA GLU A 577 -1.82 13.56 24.15
C GLU A 577 -1.45 14.31 22.85
N ASP A 578 -1.05 15.57 22.98
CA ASP A 578 -0.68 16.41 21.83
C ASP A 578 0.59 15.88 21.14
N GLU A 579 1.61 15.53 21.94
CA GLU A 579 2.87 14.96 21.44
C GLU A 579 2.64 13.59 20.80
N ALA A 580 1.83 12.73 21.43
CA ALA A 580 1.48 11.43 20.86
C ALA A 580 0.69 11.56 19.55
N SER A 581 -0.24 12.52 19.49
CA SER A 581 -1.02 12.83 18.28
C SER A 581 -0.15 13.38 17.16
N TYR A 582 0.84 14.22 17.50
CA TYR A 582 1.85 14.73 16.58
C TYR A 582 2.68 13.58 15.99
N LEU A 583 3.27 12.73 16.83
CA LEU A 583 4.11 11.60 16.38
C LEU A 583 3.29 10.61 15.54
N ALA A 584 2.12 10.16 16.02
CA ALA A 584 1.27 9.23 15.30
C ALA A 584 0.73 9.83 13.98
N GLY A 585 0.47 11.15 13.97
CA GLY A 585 -0.01 11.88 12.81
C GLY A 585 0.97 11.88 11.64
N ASN A 586 2.27 11.89 11.94
CA ASN A 586 3.37 11.97 10.98
C ASN A 586 4.12 10.63 10.77
N THR A 587 3.80 9.60 11.56
CA THR A 587 4.42 8.28 11.46
C THR A 587 3.80 7.43 10.36
N SER A 588 4.64 6.86 9.51
CA SER A 588 4.31 5.85 8.51
C SER A 588 5.58 5.11 8.10
N VAL A 589 5.44 3.92 7.50
CA VAL A 589 6.58 3.17 6.94
C VAL A 589 7.44 4.04 6.02
N ASN A 590 6.84 4.95 5.26
CA ASN A 590 7.60 5.80 4.34
C ASN A 590 8.34 6.95 5.05
N THR A 591 7.72 7.56 6.08
CA THR A 591 8.30 8.71 6.78
C THR A 591 9.40 8.27 7.74
N VAL A 592 9.22 7.14 8.43
CA VAL A 592 10.25 6.57 9.32
C VAL A 592 11.51 6.19 8.54
N ARG A 593 11.32 5.50 7.41
CA ARG A 593 12.40 5.10 6.51
C ARG A 593 13.13 6.31 5.91
N ALA A 594 12.39 7.32 5.47
CA ALA A 594 12.98 8.56 4.98
C ALA A 594 13.75 9.29 6.08
N THR A 595 13.23 9.33 7.31
CA THR A 595 13.92 9.89 8.46
C THR A 595 15.21 9.14 8.78
N SER A 596 15.23 7.80 8.75
CA SER A 596 16.46 7.01 8.94
C SER A 596 17.54 7.39 7.92
N VAL A 597 17.19 7.40 6.62
CA VAL A 597 18.11 7.80 5.54
C VAL A 597 18.63 9.21 5.75
N VAL A 598 17.74 10.16 6.06
CA VAL A 598 18.11 11.55 6.30
C VAL A 598 19.09 11.67 7.48
N LEU A 599 18.84 10.96 8.58
CA LEU A 599 19.73 10.97 9.74
C LEU A 599 21.13 10.45 9.40
N GLN A 600 21.23 9.35 8.66
CA GLN A 600 22.53 8.81 8.23
C GLN A 600 23.29 9.80 7.33
N VAL A 601 22.59 10.46 6.40
CA VAL A 601 23.19 11.50 5.55
C VAL A 601 23.68 12.68 6.38
N ILE A 602 22.92 13.12 7.39
CA ILE A 602 23.35 14.20 8.28
C ILE A 602 24.55 13.77 9.14
N ASP A 603 24.54 12.54 9.65
CA ASP A 603 25.57 11.99 10.53
C ASP A 603 26.92 11.82 9.84
N HIS A 604 26.89 11.44 8.56
CA HIS A 604 28.10 11.15 7.78
C HIS A 604 28.44 12.25 6.75
N LEU A 605 27.58 13.25 6.60
CA LEU A 605 27.68 14.32 5.59
C LEU A 605 27.85 13.80 4.15
N ASP A 606 27.37 12.59 3.87
CA ASP A 606 27.58 11.90 2.60
C ASP A 606 26.23 11.56 1.93
N LEU A 607 26.03 12.13 0.74
CA LEU A 607 24.83 11.91 -0.09
C LEU A 607 24.83 10.55 -0.80
N THR A 608 25.99 9.91 -0.97
CA THR A 608 26.10 8.60 -1.63
C THR A 608 25.49 7.49 -0.78
N LEU A 609 25.57 7.61 0.55
CA LEU A 609 24.94 6.69 1.51
C LEU A 609 23.44 6.53 1.29
N ALA A 610 22.74 7.61 0.91
CA ALA A 610 21.33 7.53 0.61
C ALA A 610 21.05 6.66 -0.62
N THR A 611 21.93 6.65 -1.62
CA THR A 611 21.75 5.83 -2.83
C THR A 611 21.98 4.35 -2.53
N ASP A 612 23.04 4.03 -1.78
CA ASP A 612 23.42 2.65 -1.42
C ASP A 612 22.38 2.00 -0.49
N LYS A 613 21.94 2.71 0.56
CA LYS A 613 20.94 2.20 1.51
C LYS A 613 19.56 2.01 0.87
N LEU A 614 19.23 2.82 -0.12
CA LEU A 614 17.99 2.68 -0.87
C LEU A 614 18.06 1.60 -1.97
N LYS A 615 19.24 0.99 -2.19
CA LYS A 615 19.52 0.03 -3.29
C LYS A 615 19.13 0.59 -4.67
N HIS A 616 19.41 1.87 -4.91
CA HIS A 616 19.23 2.46 -6.23
C HIS A 616 20.40 2.09 -7.15
N ALA A 617 20.11 1.75 -8.41
CA ALA A 617 21.10 1.24 -9.35
C ALA A 617 22.13 2.30 -9.79
N LEU A 618 21.80 3.59 -9.68
CA LEU A 618 22.64 4.73 -10.07
C LEU A 618 22.40 5.89 -9.09
N PHE A 619 23.44 6.68 -8.83
CA PHE A 619 23.32 7.95 -8.12
C PHE A 619 22.57 8.96 -9.00
N ASP A 620 21.39 9.39 -8.56
CA ASP A 620 20.59 10.40 -9.25
C ASP A 620 19.98 11.37 -8.23
N LEU A 621 20.43 12.62 -8.31
CA LEU A 621 19.96 13.73 -7.46
C LEU A 621 18.44 13.92 -7.56
N ARG A 622 17.81 13.67 -8.72
CA ARG A 622 16.35 13.77 -8.89
C ARG A 622 15.61 12.68 -8.13
N LEU A 623 16.21 11.50 -8.00
CA LEU A 623 15.71 10.40 -7.18
C LEU A 623 15.94 10.69 -5.69
N LEU A 624 17.11 11.21 -5.32
CA LEU A 624 17.44 11.59 -3.92
C LEU A 624 16.54 12.71 -3.40
N GLU A 625 16.17 13.69 -4.23
CA GLU A 625 15.18 14.72 -3.88
C GLU A 625 13.83 14.11 -3.44
N HIS A 626 13.54 12.85 -3.79
CA HIS A 626 12.37 12.14 -3.31
C HIS A 626 12.44 11.79 -1.82
N TYR A 627 13.63 11.41 -1.32
CA TYR A 627 13.87 10.92 0.04
C TYR A 627 14.44 12.00 0.95
N ILE A 628 15.38 12.81 0.45
CA ILE A 628 16.04 13.88 1.20
C ILE A 628 15.29 15.21 0.94
N PRO A 629 14.81 15.90 1.98
CA PRO A 629 14.25 17.24 1.88
C PRO A 629 15.22 18.25 1.27
N LYS A 630 14.71 19.17 0.44
CA LYS A 630 15.52 20.21 -0.23
C LYS A 630 16.29 21.09 0.76
N LEU A 631 15.70 21.38 1.93
CA LEU A 631 16.35 22.10 3.02
C LEU A 631 17.70 21.48 3.40
N ILE A 632 17.74 20.15 3.52
CA ILE A 632 18.93 19.42 3.95
C ILE A 632 19.97 19.38 2.83
N LEU A 633 19.53 19.18 1.59
CA LEU A 633 20.42 19.26 0.43
C LEU A 633 21.08 20.64 0.33
N LEU A 634 20.32 21.72 0.48
CA LEU A 634 20.84 23.09 0.44
C LEU A 634 21.79 23.39 1.60
N TYR A 635 21.48 22.89 2.80
CA TYR A 635 22.36 23.02 3.96
C TYR A 635 23.71 22.34 3.71
N LEU A 636 23.70 21.08 3.24
CA LEU A 636 24.93 20.34 2.91
C LEU A 636 25.71 21.04 1.80
N MET A 637 25.05 21.45 0.71
CA MET A 637 25.70 22.19 -0.39
C MET A 637 26.32 23.51 0.07
N ARG A 638 25.62 24.27 0.94
CA ARG A 638 26.14 25.54 1.46
C ARG A 638 27.38 25.31 2.32
N ARG A 639 27.35 24.29 3.19
CA ARG A 639 28.49 23.90 4.03
C ARG A 639 29.70 23.51 3.19
N GLU A 640 29.50 22.75 2.11
CA GLU A 640 30.56 22.40 1.16
C GLU A 640 31.12 23.62 0.42
N ILE A 641 30.26 24.50 -0.09
CA ILE A 641 30.70 25.75 -0.75
C ILE A 641 31.49 26.63 0.22
N ASN A 642 31.02 26.77 1.46
CA ASN A 642 31.73 27.53 2.49
C ASN A 642 33.09 26.89 2.81
N SER A 643 33.15 25.57 2.99
CA SER A 643 34.41 24.86 3.21
C SER A 643 35.38 25.09 2.05
N TRP A 644 34.91 24.99 0.81
CA TRP A 644 35.71 25.21 -0.38
C TRP A 644 36.21 26.66 -0.49
N ASN A 645 35.33 27.65 -0.29
CA ASN A 645 35.70 29.06 -0.29
C ASN A 645 36.74 29.38 0.80
N THR A 646 36.58 28.81 2.01
CA THR A 646 37.56 28.96 3.09
C THR A 646 38.90 28.36 2.71
N ARG A 647 38.95 27.21 2.01
CA ARG A 647 40.20 26.63 1.49
C ARG A 647 40.86 27.53 0.45
N VAL A 648 40.09 28.03 -0.52
CA VAL A 648 40.60 28.96 -1.55
C VAL A 648 41.16 30.22 -0.90
N LEU A 649 40.47 30.76 0.12
CA LEU A 649 40.94 31.91 0.88
C LEU A 649 42.23 31.60 1.64
N ILE A 650 42.33 30.45 2.32
CA ILE A 650 43.55 30.03 3.01
C ILE A 650 44.71 29.90 2.02
N GLN A 651 44.49 29.28 0.86
CA GLN A 651 45.49 29.13 -0.20
C GLN A 651 45.92 30.48 -0.79
N ALA A 652 44.97 31.40 -0.98
CA ALA A 652 45.26 32.75 -1.47
C ALA A 652 46.03 33.60 -0.44
N LEU A 653 45.87 33.28 0.85
CA LEU A 653 46.56 33.91 1.97
C LEU A 653 47.83 33.17 2.39
N ASP A 654 48.29 32.19 1.60
CA ASP A 654 49.47 31.41 1.93
C ASP A 654 50.67 32.34 2.22
N SER A 655 51.42 32.03 3.28
CA SER A 655 52.48 32.88 3.86
C SER A 655 52.05 34.21 4.52
N HIS A 656 50.75 34.54 4.62
CA HIS A 656 50.32 35.74 5.34
C HIS A 656 50.33 35.52 6.88
N PRO A 657 50.93 36.43 7.69
CA PRO A 657 51.11 36.21 9.13
C PRO A 657 49.80 36.07 9.92
N ASN A 658 48.69 36.62 9.41
CA ASN A 658 47.37 36.58 10.04
C ASN A 658 46.35 35.70 9.29
N THR A 659 46.79 34.69 8.53
CA THR A 659 45.91 33.82 7.72
C THR A 659 44.75 33.23 8.52
N ALA A 660 45.02 32.72 9.73
CA ALA A 660 43.99 32.14 10.59
C ALA A 660 42.89 33.16 10.92
N THR A 661 43.27 34.37 11.34
CA THR A 661 42.33 35.42 11.74
C THR A 661 41.53 35.95 10.56
N ILE A 662 42.16 36.13 9.39
CA ILE A 662 41.48 36.63 8.18
C ILE A 662 40.51 35.57 7.64
N ALA A 663 40.86 34.29 7.72
CA ALA A 663 39.98 33.18 7.35
C ALA A 663 38.88 32.87 8.40
N GLY A 664 38.83 33.64 9.50
CA GLY A 664 37.77 33.56 10.52
C GLY A 664 38.03 32.55 11.65
N PHE A 665 39.24 31.99 11.74
CA PHE A 665 39.65 31.11 12.84
C PHE A 665 40.20 31.92 14.02
N ARG A 666 40.01 31.42 15.24
CA ARG A 666 40.47 32.09 16.47
C ARG A 666 41.98 32.02 16.62
N ASN A 667 42.60 30.96 16.11
CA ASN A 667 44.03 30.73 16.19
C ASN A 667 44.50 29.74 15.11
N LYS A 668 45.83 29.61 14.97
CA LYS A 668 46.44 28.70 13.98
C LYS A 668 46.12 27.23 14.24
N ALA A 669 45.95 26.81 15.50
CA ALA A 669 45.59 25.42 15.81
C ALA A 669 44.19 25.04 15.30
N GLU A 670 43.22 25.96 15.36
CA GLU A 670 41.88 25.75 14.79
C GLU A 670 41.93 25.67 13.25
N LEU A 671 42.77 26.48 12.61
CA LEU A 671 43.05 26.40 11.18
C LEU A 671 43.70 25.06 10.81
N ASP A 672 44.69 24.59 11.59
CA ASP A 672 45.36 23.30 11.35
C ASP A 672 44.38 22.13 11.49
N ILE A 673 43.49 22.16 12.48
CA ILE A 673 42.40 21.17 12.65
C ILE A 673 41.42 21.22 11.47
N PHE A 674 41.10 22.42 10.97
CA PHE A 674 40.25 22.55 9.79
C PHE A 674 40.93 21.93 8.56
N LEU A 675 42.20 22.27 8.30
CA LEU A 675 42.98 21.76 7.17
C LEU A 675 43.16 20.23 7.24
N SER A 676 43.42 19.67 8.43
CA SER A 676 43.57 18.23 8.61
C SER A 676 42.28 17.46 8.32
N ASN A 677 41.11 18.06 8.58
CA ASN A 677 39.81 17.45 8.31
C ASN A 677 39.27 17.78 6.90
N ALA A 678 39.77 18.85 6.28
CA ALA A 678 39.30 19.35 4.99
C ALA A 678 39.97 18.65 3.80
N MET A 679 41.09 17.92 3.97
CA MET A 679 41.78 17.26 2.84
C MET A 679 40.97 16.13 2.18
N ASP A 680 39.91 15.62 2.82
CA ASP A 680 38.97 14.70 2.18
C ASP A 680 37.99 15.47 1.27
N LEU A 681 38.19 15.37 -0.06
CA LEU A 681 37.23 15.86 -1.05
C LEU A 681 36.03 14.90 -1.15
N PRO A 682 34.77 15.40 -1.23
CA PRO A 682 33.59 14.57 -1.46
C PRO A 682 33.38 14.35 -2.98
N PHE A 683 34.42 13.94 -3.69
CA PHE A 683 34.21 13.29 -4.99
C PHE A 683 33.80 11.83 -4.73
N PRO A 684 33.00 11.19 -5.61
CA PRO A 684 32.61 9.81 -5.40
C PRO A 684 33.87 8.96 -5.32
N GLN A 685 34.21 8.52 -4.11
CA GLN A 685 35.17 7.44 -3.95
C GLN A 685 34.56 6.26 -4.70
N GLU A 686 35.23 5.79 -5.75
CA GLU A 686 34.90 4.49 -6.30
C GLU A 686 34.89 3.49 -5.16
N LYS A 687 33.81 2.71 -5.10
CA LYS A 687 33.52 1.78 -4.02
C LYS A 687 34.79 1.05 -3.60
N LYS A 688 35.16 1.17 -2.32
CA LYS A 688 35.86 0.08 -1.63
C LYS A 688 34.91 -1.11 -1.65
N ILE A 689 34.99 -1.90 -2.72
CA ILE A 689 34.46 -3.26 -2.75
C ILE A 689 35.06 -3.91 -1.51
N ARG A 690 34.21 -4.38 -0.60
CA ARG A 690 34.65 -5.28 0.47
C ARG A 690 35.25 -6.50 -0.21
N GLN A 691 36.57 -6.51 -0.36
CA GLN A 691 37.30 -7.68 -0.81
C GLN A 691 37.62 -8.51 0.42
N ASP A 692 37.28 -9.78 0.28
CA ASP A 692 37.71 -10.87 1.15
C ASP A 692 39.18 -10.75 1.51
N THR A 693 39.47 -11.18 2.74
CA THR A 693 40.80 -11.25 3.34
C THR A 693 41.74 -12.15 2.54
N SER A 694 42.37 -11.61 1.50
CA SER A 694 43.68 -11.99 0.97
C SER A 694 44.04 -11.10 -0.23
N SER A 695 45.29 -10.61 -0.27
CA SER A 695 45.97 -9.95 -1.40
C SER A 695 46.12 -8.42 -1.34
N ASN A 696 47.39 -8.00 -1.22
CA ASN A 696 48.04 -6.76 -1.66
C ASN A 696 47.26 -5.44 -1.51
N ALA A 697 47.53 -4.72 -0.42
CA ALA A 697 47.14 -3.32 -0.28
C ALA A 697 47.82 -2.47 -1.38
N THR A 698 47.05 -2.02 -2.36
CA THR A 698 47.47 -1.03 -3.35
C THR A 698 47.31 0.38 -2.79
N VAL A 699 48.41 1.13 -2.75
CA VAL A 699 48.43 2.56 -2.42
C VAL A 699 48.38 3.35 -3.73
N VAL A 700 47.41 4.26 -3.86
CA VAL A 700 47.30 5.16 -5.01
C VAL A 700 47.95 6.49 -4.63
N ILE A 701 48.95 6.92 -5.40
CA ILE A 701 49.68 8.17 -5.19
C ILE A 701 49.47 9.05 -6.42
N GLY A 702 48.94 10.26 -6.22
CA GLY A 702 48.90 11.27 -7.28
C GLY A 702 50.28 11.89 -7.46
N LEU A 703 50.81 11.84 -8.68
CA LEU A 703 52.11 12.40 -9.03
C LEU A 703 51.93 13.48 -10.09
N ASP A 704 52.60 14.61 -9.88
CA ASP A 704 52.83 15.65 -10.87
C ASP A 704 54.28 16.13 -10.77
N GLU A 705 54.68 17.01 -11.69
CA GLU A 705 56.04 17.53 -11.78
C GLU A 705 56.49 18.23 -10.48
N GLN A 706 55.56 18.89 -9.77
CA GLN A 706 55.86 19.64 -8.55
C GLN A 706 56.09 18.71 -7.37
N VAL A 707 55.26 17.66 -7.22
CA VAL A 707 55.41 16.64 -6.19
C VAL A 707 56.74 15.90 -6.38
N ILE A 708 57.08 15.51 -7.61
CA ILE A 708 58.38 14.90 -7.92
C ILE A 708 59.53 15.85 -7.62
N CYS A 709 59.40 17.14 -7.97
CA CYS A 709 60.41 18.16 -7.69
C CYS A 709 60.70 18.28 -6.18
N VAL A 710 59.67 18.33 -5.34
CA VAL A 710 59.83 18.39 -3.87
C VAL A 710 60.48 17.12 -3.34
N LEU A 711 60.01 15.94 -3.77
CA LEU A 711 60.56 14.66 -3.34
C LEU A 711 62.03 14.47 -3.76
N ALA A 712 62.38 14.88 -4.99
CA ALA A 712 63.74 14.89 -5.50
C ALA A 712 64.63 15.88 -4.75
N SER A 713 64.08 17.04 -4.37
CA SER A 713 64.79 18.05 -3.56
C SER A 713 65.09 17.54 -2.15
N LEU A 714 64.17 16.76 -1.55
CA LEU A 714 64.40 16.08 -0.28
C LEU A 714 65.47 14.98 -0.41
N GLU A 715 65.47 14.17 -1.49
CA GLU A 715 66.54 13.20 -1.75
C GLU A 715 67.91 13.90 -1.85
N LYS A 716 67.98 15.04 -2.57
CA LYS A 716 69.20 15.87 -2.66
C LYS A 716 69.65 16.41 -1.29
N ALA A 717 68.72 16.86 -0.44
CA ALA A 717 69.04 17.34 0.90
C ALA A 717 69.59 16.22 1.81
N VAL A 718 69.02 15.00 1.72
CA VAL A 718 69.54 13.81 2.42
C VAL A 718 70.96 13.46 1.97
N ILE A 719 71.23 13.53 0.66
CA ILE A 719 72.57 13.24 0.11
C ILE A 719 73.59 14.29 0.57
N LEU A 720 73.20 15.57 0.62
CA LEU A 720 74.12 16.67 0.95
C LEU A 720 74.52 16.69 2.44
N ALA A 721 73.56 16.47 3.34
CA ALA A 721 73.80 16.55 4.78
C ALA A 721 72.99 15.49 5.55
N PRO A 722 73.36 14.20 5.45
CA PRO A 722 72.62 13.08 6.03
C PRO A 722 72.50 13.14 7.57
N ASP A 723 73.46 13.78 8.23
CA ASP A 723 73.47 13.91 9.70
C ASP A 723 72.59 15.07 10.22
N ARG A 724 72.06 15.90 9.32
CA ARG A 724 71.24 17.07 9.67
C ARG A 724 69.76 16.90 9.32
N VAL A 725 69.40 15.85 8.58
CA VAL A 725 68.03 15.67 8.09
C VAL A 725 67.07 15.11 9.13
N THR A 726 65.82 15.55 9.08
CA THR A 726 64.76 15.03 9.95
C THR A 726 64.34 13.60 9.56
N PRO A 727 63.83 12.78 10.50
CA PRO A 727 63.31 11.45 10.17
C PRO A 727 62.23 11.44 9.08
N ASN A 728 61.40 12.49 9.02
CA ASN A 728 60.41 12.66 7.96
C ASN A 728 61.06 12.86 6.58
N THR A 729 62.14 13.64 6.52
CA THR A 729 62.90 13.86 5.28
C THR A 729 63.51 12.57 4.76
N LEU A 730 64.04 11.72 5.65
CA LEU A 730 64.53 10.38 5.30
C LEU A 730 63.42 9.47 4.76
N TYR A 731 62.23 9.51 5.36
CA TYR A 731 61.08 8.73 4.91
C TYR A 731 60.64 9.14 3.49
N TRP A 732 60.46 10.44 3.24
CA TRP A 732 60.01 10.94 1.94
C TRP A 732 61.06 10.79 0.83
N ALA A 733 62.35 10.96 1.14
CA ALA A 733 63.43 10.61 0.22
C ALA A 733 63.44 9.09 -0.10
N GLY A 734 63.15 8.25 0.90
CA GLY A 734 62.96 6.81 0.70
C GLY A 734 61.79 6.48 -0.24
N LEU A 735 60.66 7.19 -0.10
CA LEU A 735 59.52 7.06 -1.01
C LEU A 735 59.88 7.47 -2.43
N TYR A 736 60.62 8.56 -2.62
CA TYR A 736 61.12 8.99 -3.93
C TYR A 736 61.96 7.89 -4.60
N GLY A 737 62.88 7.28 -3.86
CA GLY A 737 63.70 6.17 -4.35
C GLY A 737 62.88 4.93 -4.71
N ALA A 738 61.82 4.64 -3.94
CA ALA A 738 60.89 3.54 -4.23
C ALA A 738 60.03 3.83 -5.47
N LEU A 739 59.54 5.05 -5.63
CA LEU A 739 58.80 5.51 -6.80
C LEU A 739 59.67 5.43 -8.06
N ARG A 740 60.92 5.90 -8.00
CA ARG A 740 61.89 5.78 -9.08
C ARG A 740 62.04 4.31 -9.52
N LYS A 741 62.25 3.39 -8.57
CA LYS A 741 62.38 1.96 -8.88
C LYS A 741 61.11 1.36 -9.47
N TRP A 742 59.94 1.83 -9.02
CA TRP A 742 58.65 1.34 -9.47
C TRP A 742 58.31 1.83 -10.89
N ILE A 743 58.48 3.13 -11.16
CA ILE A 743 58.23 3.75 -12.48
C ILE A 743 59.14 3.12 -13.54
N TYR A 744 60.42 2.93 -13.24
CA TYR A 744 61.38 2.31 -14.16
C TYR A 744 61.40 0.77 -14.09
N SER A 745 60.43 0.14 -13.44
CA SER A 745 60.33 -1.32 -13.39
C SER A 745 59.77 -1.88 -14.69
N SER A 746 60.24 -3.05 -15.11
CA SER A 746 59.73 -3.75 -16.31
C SER A 746 58.24 -4.13 -16.21
N GLU A 747 57.65 -4.07 -15.02
CA GLU A 747 56.25 -4.40 -14.75
C GLU A 747 55.31 -3.17 -14.84
N ASN A 748 55.84 -1.92 -14.82
CA ASN A 748 55.05 -0.68 -14.78
C ASN A 748 55.60 0.40 -15.73
N HIS A 749 55.85 0.04 -17.00
CA HIS A 749 56.34 0.99 -18.00
C HIS A 749 55.20 1.94 -18.46
N ASP A 750 55.31 3.20 -18.07
CA ASP A 750 54.43 4.29 -18.47
C ASP A 750 55.27 5.51 -18.88
N SER A 751 55.33 5.78 -20.18
CA SER A 751 56.15 6.86 -20.75
C SER A 751 55.77 8.25 -20.26
N TYR A 752 54.50 8.46 -19.88
CA TYR A 752 54.05 9.74 -19.35
C TYR A 752 54.51 9.95 -17.91
N LEU A 753 54.51 8.88 -17.10
CA LEU A 753 55.06 8.95 -15.74
C LEU A 753 56.58 9.11 -15.76
N GLU A 754 57.29 8.49 -16.70
CA GLU A 754 58.72 8.72 -16.92
C GLU A 754 59.00 10.19 -17.27
N GLU A 755 58.23 10.78 -18.19
CA GLU A 755 58.34 12.20 -18.57
C GLU A 755 58.09 13.15 -17.38
N ILE A 756 56.99 12.97 -16.63
CA ILE A 756 56.71 13.75 -15.41
C ILE A 756 57.85 13.60 -14.40
N PHE A 757 58.35 12.38 -14.23
CA PHE A 757 59.42 12.10 -13.29
C PHE A 757 60.70 12.83 -13.70
N GLU A 758 61.11 12.77 -14.96
CA GLU A 758 62.29 13.49 -15.47
C GLU A 758 62.15 15.00 -15.34
N ILE A 759 61.00 15.56 -15.72
CA ILE A 759 60.75 17.01 -15.61
C ILE A 759 60.83 17.45 -14.14
N GLY A 760 60.10 16.79 -13.25
CA GLY A 760 60.12 17.11 -11.82
C GLY A 760 61.51 16.95 -11.21
N THR A 761 62.25 15.90 -11.53
CA THR A 761 63.63 15.69 -11.05
C THR A 761 64.55 16.81 -11.55
N SER A 762 64.41 17.25 -12.79
CA SER A 762 65.24 18.32 -13.36
C SER A 762 65.06 19.67 -12.66
N MET A 763 63.87 19.92 -12.11
CA MET A 763 63.51 21.16 -11.39
C MET A 763 63.95 21.17 -9.92
N SER A 764 64.49 20.07 -9.41
CA SER A 764 64.77 19.93 -7.97
C SER A 764 65.85 20.88 -7.45
N ASP A 765 65.54 21.58 -6.36
CA ASP A 765 66.39 22.56 -5.69
C ASP A 765 66.29 22.41 -4.16
N ILE A 766 67.44 22.27 -3.50
CA ILE A 766 67.53 22.11 -2.03
C ILE A 766 66.94 23.33 -1.32
N GLN A 767 67.04 24.54 -1.89
CA GLN A 767 66.50 25.75 -1.29
C GLN A 767 64.98 25.68 -1.07
N LEU A 768 64.26 24.90 -1.88
CA LEU A 768 62.80 24.71 -1.75
C LEU A 768 62.41 23.97 -0.46
N VAL A 769 63.31 23.13 0.06
CA VAL A 769 63.00 22.20 1.15
C VAL A 769 63.87 22.42 2.39
N GLU A 770 64.82 23.35 2.37
CA GLU A 770 65.82 23.55 3.42
C GLU A 770 65.22 23.68 4.83
N ALA A 771 64.16 24.47 4.97
CA ALA A 771 63.47 24.68 6.26
C ALA A 771 62.73 23.45 6.78
N ALA A 772 62.32 22.52 5.90
CA ALA A 772 61.64 21.28 6.25
C ALA A 772 62.61 20.09 6.35
N ALA A 773 63.72 20.14 5.61
CA ALA A 773 64.68 19.07 5.45
C ALA A 773 65.56 18.90 6.69
N TYR A 774 66.03 20.01 7.27
CA TYR A 774 67.02 20.00 8.34
C TYR A 774 66.45 20.29 9.73
N VAL A 775 67.05 19.67 10.74
CA VAL A 775 66.81 20.00 12.15
C VAL A 775 67.39 21.39 12.40
N GLN A 776 66.54 22.34 12.84
CA GLN A 776 66.97 23.69 13.25
C GLN A 776 67.83 23.66 14.51
#